data_AF-A0A1G3A162-F1
#
_entry.id   AF-A0A1G3A162-F1
#
_cell.length_a   1.000
_cell.length_b   1.000
_cell.length_c   1.000
_cell.angle_alpha   90.00
_cell.angle_beta   90.00
_cell.angle_gamma   90.00
#
_symmetry.space_group_name_H-M   'P 1'
#
loop_
_entity.id
_entity.type
_entity.pdbx_description
1 polymer ?
#
loop_
_entity_poly.entity_id
_entity_poly.type
_entity_poly.pdbx_seq_one_letter_code
_entity_poly.pdbx_strand_id
1 'polypeptide(L)'
;MEPRAAVEGAPVAAEDVAANAHWAAAAFGDRDGAELARPVNRLIVLHEDVAGDTKVGRCAFGTPLRLGAKTYSRGIGVNSRSVMRVFTAQGAVRLRADIGLDHNVDNTAASVTMHVSVDGQDRFQTPVLRAGGQVQAIDVPLDGATSFDLVVNDGGDGRGWDQADWADARAILQDNTPLWLDELANQATPARELPFSFVYGGQPSAEILRQWQWQVADKQVDATRAQRVLTLTDPKTQLEVQAVATVYTDTPGVDWTLYFTNRGQQDTPVLEQVQAVDTSVALGLGVTPVIHRLRGSTCAADDWMPFDELLPPGKRVEFGAVHGRSSADSPFFTVDWGRGGVVTAVGWSGQWRGAIEHTANREVRIQAGMQQLRLSLRPGESIRSPRILQLYWSGGDPYRAYNLFRRTMLAHIVPQRDGRTVMPPIVHLSTSFYELNGTTESNVLSHLEAVQGLGFEMFWLDAYWTRDGFPAGMGHYGFPIERVEPRDRFPRGIRAIRDAVHQAGLKYLMWFEPERVHPGTAITQEHPEYVISPAGDGSGLFNLGLPAAREFMTRYLTTVVKEYGLDCLRIDFNIDPLPFWEFLNQQDPARVGIGEIRYIEGLYRMWDDVLAAYPHLLIDNCASGGRRIDLETCARSLPLWRSDNTCDMVGSDPGRIAHAAIKNQLMSQGLNRYVPLSTVGQMGTTPYLFRSGFNGGMAFAEDCRGADFP
;
A
#
# COMPACT_ATOMS: atom_id res chain seq x y z
N MET A 1 30.10 -23.63 4.26
CA MET A 1 28.94 -23.22 5.08
C MET A 1 27.88 -24.28 4.86
N GLU A 2 27.61 -25.13 5.85
CA GLU A 2 26.55 -26.14 5.73
C GLU A 2 25.20 -25.44 5.46
N PRO A 3 24.31 -26.02 4.64
CA PRO A 3 22.98 -25.48 4.46
C PRO A 3 22.27 -25.55 5.82
N ARG A 4 22.00 -24.39 6.41
CA ARG A 4 21.12 -24.30 7.59
C ARG A 4 19.82 -25.01 7.22
N ALA A 5 19.48 -26.04 7.98
CA ALA A 5 18.19 -26.70 7.93
C ALA A 5 17.11 -25.62 7.90
N ALA A 6 16.19 -25.74 6.92
CA ALA A 6 14.99 -24.93 6.90
C ALA A 6 14.34 -25.06 8.28
N VAL A 7 14.27 -23.96 9.03
CA VAL A 7 13.42 -23.90 10.21
C VAL A 7 12.03 -24.20 9.67
N GLU A 8 11.45 -25.35 10.04
CA GLU A 8 10.06 -25.68 9.75
C GLU A 8 9.22 -24.50 10.22
N GLY A 9 8.73 -23.71 9.26
CA GLY A 9 8.03 -22.46 9.53
C GLY A 9 6.76 -22.77 10.32
N ALA A 10 6.45 -21.92 11.30
CA ALA A 10 5.15 -21.90 11.96
C ALA A 10 4.02 -22.08 10.93
N PRO A 11 2.96 -22.85 11.26
CA PRO A 11 1.91 -23.20 10.32
C PRO A 11 1.43 -21.96 9.58
N VAL A 12 1.36 -22.10 8.26
CA VAL A 12 0.97 -21.06 7.28
C VAL A 12 -0.26 -20.32 7.81
N ALA A 13 -0.31 -19.02 7.55
CA ALA A 13 -1.41 -18.11 7.88
C ALA A 13 -2.70 -18.45 7.11
N ALA A 14 -3.11 -19.72 7.12
CA ALA A 14 -4.19 -20.30 6.34
C ALA A 14 -5.51 -19.58 6.62
N GLU A 15 -5.74 -19.16 7.86
CA GLU A 15 -6.90 -18.34 8.23
C GLU A 15 -6.86 -16.96 7.56
N ASP A 16 -5.74 -16.25 7.58
CA ASP A 16 -5.63 -14.95 6.90
C ASP A 16 -5.71 -15.13 5.38
N VAL A 17 -5.09 -16.17 4.81
CA VAL A 17 -5.19 -16.51 3.38
C VAL A 17 -6.66 -16.72 2.99
N ALA A 18 -7.37 -17.58 3.73
CA ALA A 18 -8.77 -17.87 3.49
C ALA A 18 -9.65 -16.62 3.67
N ALA A 19 -9.39 -15.79 4.69
CA ALA A 19 -10.12 -14.55 4.94
C ALA A 19 -9.97 -13.54 3.79
N ASN A 20 -8.75 -13.34 3.28
CA ASN A 20 -8.50 -12.44 2.15
C ASN A 20 -9.14 -12.98 0.86
N ALA A 21 -9.06 -14.29 0.61
CA ALA A 21 -9.71 -14.91 -0.54
C ALA A 21 -11.24 -14.80 -0.46
N HIS A 22 -11.83 -15.00 0.71
CA HIS A 22 -13.27 -14.83 0.93
C HIS A 22 -13.71 -13.38 0.75
N TRP A 23 -12.93 -12.43 1.26
CA TRP A 23 -13.18 -11.01 1.03
C TRP A 23 -13.15 -10.66 -0.46
N ALA A 24 -12.14 -11.11 -1.22
CA ALA A 24 -12.07 -10.87 -2.67
C ALA A 24 -13.26 -11.47 -3.42
N ALA A 25 -13.67 -12.70 -3.05
CA ALA A 25 -14.82 -13.35 -3.67
C ALA A 25 -16.10 -12.52 -3.51
N ALA A 26 -16.27 -11.88 -2.35
CA ALA A 26 -17.40 -10.99 -2.10
C ALA A 26 -17.25 -9.63 -2.79
N ALA A 27 -16.09 -8.98 -2.67
CA ALA A 27 -15.83 -7.63 -3.16
C ALA A 27 -15.83 -7.53 -4.70
N PHE A 28 -15.47 -8.61 -5.40
CA PHE A 28 -15.42 -8.69 -6.87
C PHE A 28 -16.40 -9.71 -7.47
N GLY A 29 -17.39 -10.16 -6.68
CA GLY A 29 -18.41 -11.12 -7.10
C GLY A 29 -19.43 -10.56 -8.08
N ASP A 30 -20.25 -11.44 -8.65
CA ASP A 30 -21.36 -11.05 -9.51
C ASP A 30 -22.54 -10.53 -8.67
N ARG A 31 -23.48 -9.86 -9.34
CA ARG A 31 -24.63 -9.22 -8.70
C ARG A 31 -25.52 -10.22 -7.94
N ASP A 32 -25.68 -11.43 -8.49
CA ASP A 32 -26.49 -12.52 -7.91
C ASP A 32 -25.64 -13.48 -7.07
N GLY A 33 -24.31 -13.40 -7.16
CA GLY A 33 -23.32 -13.88 -6.18
C GLY A 33 -23.40 -13.20 -4.82
N ALA A 34 -24.50 -12.50 -4.57
CA ALA A 34 -25.17 -12.54 -3.30
C ALA A 34 -25.57 -13.97 -2.87
N GLU A 35 -24.57 -14.82 -2.61
CA GLU A 35 -24.59 -15.65 -1.39
C GLU A 35 -24.45 -14.76 -0.11
N LEU A 36 -24.96 -13.53 -0.18
CA LEU A 36 -24.94 -12.44 0.78
C LEU A 36 -26.30 -12.26 1.50
N ALA A 37 -27.24 -13.20 1.30
CA ALA A 37 -28.44 -13.31 2.11
C ALA A 37 -28.26 -14.24 3.33
N ARG A 38 -27.07 -14.84 3.53
CA ARG A 38 -26.76 -15.44 4.83
C ARG A 38 -26.33 -14.32 5.77
N PRO A 39 -27.02 -14.11 6.90
CA PRO A 39 -26.54 -13.18 7.92
C PRO A 39 -25.08 -13.53 8.24
N VAL A 40 -24.20 -12.55 8.34
CA VAL A 40 -22.89 -12.81 8.95
C VAL A 40 -23.10 -12.71 10.45
N ASN A 41 -22.45 -13.60 11.21
CA ASN A 41 -22.44 -13.48 12.66
C ASN A 41 -21.90 -12.09 13.04
N ARG A 42 -22.73 -11.23 13.63
CA ARG A 42 -22.31 -9.89 14.07
C ARG A 42 -23.28 -9.35 15.12
N LEU A 43 -22.79 -8.40 15.92
CA LEU A 43 -23.59 -7.63 16.86
C LEU A 43 -23.49 -6.16 16.52
N ILE A 44 -24.62 -5.46 16.47
CA ILE A 44 -24.66 -4.00 16.27
C ILE A 44 -25.49 -3.34 17.38
N VAL A 45 -25.12 -2.13 17.77
CA VAL A 45 -25.98 -1.27 18.61
C VAL A 45 -26.91 -0.51 17.68
N LEU A 46 -28.21 -0.80 17.75
CA LEU A 46 -29.26 -0.11 17.00
C LEU A 46 -29.61 1.24 17.64
N HIS A 47 -29.59 1.29 18.97
CA HIS A 47 -29.91 2.49 19.73
C HIS A 47 -29.17 2.49 21.06
N GLU A 48 -28.64 3.65 21.44
CA GLU A 48 -28.25 4.00 22.80
C GLU A 48 -28.44 5.52 22.94
N ASP A 49 -28.99 5.97 24.07
CA ASP A 49 -29.26 7.40 24.29
C ASP A 49 -27.99 8.26 24.33
N VAL A 50 -26.86 7.70 24.79
CA VAL A 50 -25.54 8.35 24.79
C VAL A 50 -24.50 7.41 24.18
N ALA A 51 -23.79 7.90 23.18
CA ALA A 51 -22.76 7.13 22.47
C ALA A 51 -21.65 6.68 23.42
N GLY A 52 -21.35 5.37 23.42
CA GLY A 52 -20.30 4.79 24.26
C GLY A 52 -20.78 4.27 25.62
N ASP A 53 -22.09 4.30 25.90
CA ASP A 53 -22.67 3.63 27.07
C ASP A 53 -22.55 2.10 26.98
N THR A 54 -22.59 1.55 25.76
CA THR A 54 -22.38 0.12 25.51
C THR A 54 -20.89 -0.24 25.56
N LYS A 55 -20.51 -1.18 26.44
CA LYS A 55 -19.12 -1.60 26.65
C LYS A 55 -18.97 -3.12 26.65
N VAL A 56 -17.92 -3.60 25.99
CA VAL A 56 -17.62 -5.03 25.91
C VAL A 56 -16.69 -5.44 27.07
N GLY A 57 -17.05 -6.48 27.80
CA GLY A 57 -16.29 -7.01 28.95
C GLY A 57 -16.25 -6.09 30.18
N ARG A 58 -17.03 -4.99 30.17
CA ARG A 58 -17.10 -3.97 31.23
C ARG A 58 -18.54 -3.49 31.36
N CYS A 59 -18.93 -3.06 32.55
CA CYS A 59 -20.23 -2.41 32.75
C CYS A 59 -20.24 -1.01 32.10
N ALA A 60 -21.41 -0.39 31.98
CA ALA A 60 -21.57 0.91 31.32
C ALA A 60 -20.76 2.05 31.95
N PHE A 61 -20.37 1.97 33.24
CA PHE A 61 -19.46 2.93 33.87
C PHE A 61 -17.99 2.71 33.48
N GLY A 62 -17.62 1.51 33.00
CA GLY A 62 -16.26 1.15 32.59
C GLY A 62 -15.48 0.29 33.60
N THR A 63 -16.08 -0.07 34.73
CA THR A 63 -15.55 -1.06 35.68
C THR A 63 -15.82 -2.50 35.21
N PRO A 64 -15.21 -3.53 35.82
CA PRO A 64 -15.54 -4.93 35.51
C PRO A 64 -17.05 -5.20 35.66
N LEU A 65 -17.60 -6.08 34.81
CA LEU A 65 -18.99 -6.56 34.89
C LEU A 65 -19.23 -7.30 36.20
N ARG A 66 -20.19 -6.86 37.01
CA ARG A 66 -20.48 -7.46 38.31
C ARG A 66 -21.97 -7.56 38.51
N LEU A 67 -22.48 -8.79 38.57
CA LEU A 67 -23.86 -9.06 38.98
C LEU A 67 -23.83 -9.71 40.37
N GLY A 68 -24.38 -9.01 41.36
CA GLY A 68 -24.27 -9.38 42.77
C GLY A 68 -22.81 -9.53 43.21
N ALA A 69 -22.47 -10.64 43.85
CA ALA A 69 -21.09 -10.90 44.29
C ALA A 69 -20.16 -11.42 43.17
N LYS A 70 -20.70 -11.85 42.03
CA LYS A 70 -19.93 -12.50 40.96
C LYS A 70 -19.38 -11.44 40.00
N THR A 71 -18.08 -11.54 39.70
CA THR A 71 -17.42 -10.76 38.65
C THR A 71 -17.29 -11.62 37.39
N TYR A 72 -17.61 -11.04 36.24
CA TYR A 72 -17.60 -11.74 34.95
C TYR A 72 -16.45 -11.24 34.08
N SER A 73 -15.83 -12.17 33.35
CA SER A 73 -14.81 -11.85 32.33
C SER A 73 -15.39 -11.63 30.94
N ARG A 74 -16.66 -11.97 30.73
CA ARG A 74 -17.37 -11.88 29.45
C ARG A 74 -18.76 -11.29 29.62
N GLY A 75 -19.18 -10.57 28.59
CA GLY A 75 -20.50 -9.97 28.53
C GLY A 75 -20.45 -8.55 27.98
N ILE A 76 -21.61 -7.92 27.97
CA ILE A 76 -21.78 -6.55 27.47
C ILE A 76 -22.54 -5.76 28.52
N GLY A 77 -21.95 -4.66 28.97
CA GLY A 77 -22.60 -3.68 29.84
C GLY A 77 -23.26 -2.60 29.01
N VAL A 78 -24.44 -2.16 29.43
CA VAL A 78 -25.23 -1.11 28.78
C VAL A 78 -25.87 -0.20 29.81
N ASN A 79 -26.29 0.99 29.37
CA ASN A 79 -27.22 1.82 30.12
C ASN A 79 -28.64 1.63 29.56
N SER A 80 -29.69 1.95 30.31
CA SER A 80 -31.07 1.82 29.85
C SER A 80 -31.38 2.73 28.67
N ARG A 81 -32.45 2.34 27.95
CA ARG A 81 -32.82 2.82 26.62
C ARG A 81 -31.75 2.46 25.60
N SER A 82 -31.43 1.17 25.56
CA SER A 82 -30.48 0.59 24.61
C SER A 82 -31.10 -0.61 23.89
N VAL A 83 -30.72 -0.75 22.62
CA VAL A 83 -31.11 -1.86 21.75
C VAL A 83 -29.87 -2.35 21.01
N MET A 84 -29.52 -3.61 21.22
CA MET A 84 -28.49 -4.30 20.45
C MET A 84 -29.13 -5.39 19.60
N ARG A 85 -28.74 -5.51 18.32
CA ARG A 85 -29.18 -6.58 17.43
C ARG A 85 -28.05 -7.56 17.19
N VAL A 86 -28.35 -8.85 17.40
CA VAL A 86 -27.46 -9.97 17.08
C VAL A 86 -27.95 -10.60 15.79
N PHE A 87 -27.05 -10.81 14.83
CA PHE A 87 -27.28 -11.58 13.61
C PHE A 87 -26.54 -12.90 13.70
N THR A 88 -27.17 -13.99 13.23
CA THR A 88 -26.58 -15.32 13.23
C THR A 88 -26.73 -16.00 11.86
N ALA A 89 -25.61 -16.48 11.32
CA ALA A 89 -25.54 -17.04 9.97
C ALA A 89 -26.29 -18.36 9.82
N GLN A 90 -26.30 -19.17 10.87
CA GLN A 90 -26.89 -20.51 10.89
C GLN A 90 -28.22 -20.55 11.67
N GLY A 91 -28.73 -19.39 12.10
CA GLY A 91 -29.85 -19.30 13.02
C GLY A 91 -29.48 -19.69 14.46
N ALA A 92 -29.99 -18.95 15.43
CA ALA A 92 -29.82 -19.25 16.86
C ALA A 92 -31.06 -19.97 17.39
N VAL A 93 -30.85 -21.08 18.10
CA VAL A 93 -31.95 -21.81 18.74
C VAL A 93 -32.22 -21.34 20.17
N ARG A 94 -31.20 -20.85 20.88
CA ARG A 94 -31.34 -20.34 22.25
C ARG A 94 -30.40 -19.17 22.55
N LEU A 95 -30.77 -18.30 23.47
CA LEU A 95 -29.88 -17.33 24.12
C LEU A 95 -29.72 -17.70 25.59
N ARG A 96 -28.47 -17.73 26.07
CA ARG A 96 -28.15 -17.94 27.49
C ARG A 96 -27.34 -16.76 28.02
N ALA A 97 -27.70 -16.24 29.18
CA ALA A 97 -26.97 -15.16 29.85
C ALA A 97 -27.30 -15.13 31.35
N ASP A 98 -26.41 -14.54 32.15
CA ASP A 98 -26.74 -14.00 33.47
C ASP A 98 -27.04 -12.50 33.29
N ILE A 99 -28.19 -12.02 33.76
CA ILE A 99 -28.64 -10.63 33.55
C ILE A 99 -29.01 -9.94 34.87
N GLY A 100 -28.92 -8.61 34.88
CA GLY A 100 -29.32 -7.77 36.00
C GLY A 100 -28.72 -6.36 35.92
N LEU A 101 -29.02 -5.54 36.92
CA LEU A 101 -28.30 -4.27 37.15
C LEU A 101 -26.87 -4.55 37.63
N ASP A 102 -25.90 -3.79 37.15
CA ASP A 102 -24.51 -3.92 37.61
C ASP A 102 -24.38 -3.51 39.08
N HIS A 103 -23.49 -4.17 39.80
CA HIS A 103 -23.24 -3.95 41.22
C HIS A 103 -22.86 -2.49 41.53
N ASN A 104 -22.30 -1.75 40.58
CA ASN A 104 -21.93 -0.35 40.77
C ASN A 104 -23.14 0.56 41.09
N VAL A 105 -24.37 0.12 40.85
CA VAL A 105 -25.59 0.91 41.08
C VAL A 105 -26.42 0.46 42.27
N ASP A 106 -25.92 -0.49 43.08
CA ASP A 106 -26.63 -1.09 44.23
C ASP A 106 -27.15 -0.10 45.29
N ASN A 107 -26.58 1.12 45.36
CA ASN A 107 -26.98 2.16 46.32
C ASN A 107 -27.68 3.36 45.64
N THR A 108 -28.30 3.12 44.50
CA THR A 108 -28.96 4.16 43.69
C THR A 108 -30.45 3.86 43.49
N ALA A 109 -31.15 4.73 42.77
CA ALA A 109 -32.54 4.51 42.38
C ALA A 109 -32.69 3.66 41.10
N ALA A 110 -31.60 3.08 40.57
CA ALA A 110 -31.58 2.40 39.28
C ALA A 110 -32.72 1.39 39.12
N SER A 111 -33.41 1.47 37.99
CA SER A 111 -34.50 0.56 37.66
C SER A 111 -34.58 0.28 36.16
N VAL A 112 -34.66 -1.00 35.78
CA VAL A 112 -34.67 -1.41 34.36
C VAL A 112 -35.63 -2.55 34.09
N THR A 113 -36.05 -2.70 32.84
CA THR A 113 -36.56 -3.98 32.31
C THR A 113 -35.65 -4.47 31.20
N MET A 114 -35.39 -5.79 31.17
CA MET A 114 -34.55 -6.42 30.15
C MET A 114 -35.39 -7.36 29.30
N HIS A 115 -35.22 -7.29 27.98
CA HIS A 115 -36.03 -8.03 27.02
C HIS A 115 -35.16 -8.70 25.96
N VAL A 116 -35.68 -9.81 25.43
CA VAL A 116 -35.14 -10.49 24.24
C VAL A 116 -36.26 -10.58 23.22
N SER A 117 -36.07 -9.96 22.07
CA SER A 117 -37.11 -9.82 21.04
C SER A 117 -36.68 -10.47 19.72
N VAL A 118 -37.62 -11.11 19.03
CA VAL A 118 -37.42 -11.66 17.68
C VAL A 118 -38.50 -11.06 16.78
N ASP A 119 -38.10 -10.41 15.68
CA ASP A 119 -39.01 -9.73 14.75
C ASP A 119 -39.97 -8.73 15.44
N GLY A 120 -39.47 -8.04 16.47
CA GLY A 120 -40.23 -7.06 17.26
C GLY A 120 -41.19 -7.68 18.29
N GLN A 121 -41.19 -9.01 18.46
CA GLN A 121 -41.98 -9.71 19.47
C GLN A 121 -41.10 -10.23 20.60
N ASP A 122 -41.40 -9.82 21.83
CA ASP A 122 -40.66 -10.27 23.01
C ASP A 122 -40.85 -11.77 23.23
N ARG A 123 -39.73 -12.49 23.24
CA ARG A 123 -39.63 -13.89 23.65
C ARG A 123 -39.32 -14.03 25.14
N PHE A 124 -38.80 -12.97 25.75
CA PHE A 124 -38.53 -12.87 27.17
C PHE A 124 -38.58 -11.41 27.62
N GLN A 125 -39.10 -11.19 28.83
CA GLN A 125 -39.11 -9.89 29.51
C GLN A 125 -39.00 -10.10 31.02
N THR A 126 -38.20 -9.28 31.70
CA THR A 126 -38.15 -9.24 33.17
C THR A 126 -39.26 -8.35 33.76
N PRO A 127 -39.68 -8.56 35.01
CA PRO A 127 -40.27 -7.46 35.78
C PRO A 127 -39.27 -6.30 35.93
N VAL A 128 -39.71 -5.17 36.48
CA VAL A 128 -38.79 -4.06 36.81
C VAL A 128 -37.77 -4.54 37.84
N LEU A 129 -36.51 -4.59 37.42
CA LEU A 129 -35.35 -4.88 38.25
C LEU A 129 -34.95 -3.61 38.99
N ARG A 130 -34.51 -3.73 40.25
CA ARG A 130 -34.02 -2.60 41.06
C ARG A 130 -32.66 -2.91 41.66
N ALA A 131 -31.93 -1.86 41.99
CA ALA A 131 -30.63 -1.92 42.66
C ALA A 131 -30.63 -2.88 43.87
N GLY A 132 -29.54 -3.65 44.06
CA GLY A 132 -29.46 -4.69 45.08
C GLY A 132 -30.30 -5.95 44.80
N GLY A 133 -30.91 -6.04 43.60
CA GLY A 133 -31.70 -7.19 43.15
C GLY A 133 -30.88 -8.46 42.88
N GLN A 134 -31.55 -9.60 42.72
CA GLN A 134 -30.90 -10.87 42.41
C GLN A 134 -30.48 -10.96 40.94
N VAL A 135 -29.31 -11.55 40.70
CA VAL A 135 -28.86 -11.97 39.37
C VAL A 135 -29.85 -12.99 38.80
N GLN A 136 -30.27 -12.81 37.55
CA GLN A 136 -31.19 -13.73 36.89
C GLN A 136 -30.48 -14.46 35.75
N ALA A 137 -30.35 -15.79 35.87
CA ALA A 137 -29.93 -16.64 34.76
C ALA A 137 -31.10 -16.87 33.79
N ILE A 138 -30.89 -16.64 32.50
CA ILE A 138 -31.90 -16.80 31.45
C ILE A 138 -31.48 -17.85 30.41
N ASP A 139 -32.46 -18.60 29.91
CA ASP A 139 -32.30 -19.53 28.79
C ASP A 139 -33.52 -19.40 27.84
N VAL A 140 -33.43 -18.46 26.91
CA VAL A 140 -34.55 -18.01 26.06
C VAL A 140 -34.57 -18.76 24.73
N PRO A 141 -35.67 -19.41 24.33
CA PRO A 141 -35.80 -20.03 23.02
C PRO A 141 -35.88 -18.95 21.91
N LEU A 142 -35.12 -19.17 20.84
CA LEU A 142 -35.05 -18.28 19.68
C LEU A 142 -35.57 -18.93 18.39
N ASP A 143 -35.95 -20.21 18.44
CA ASP A 143 -36.60 -20.95 17.35
C ASP A 143 -35.87 -20.90 15.99
N GLY A 144 -34.54 -20.81 16.01
CA GLY A 144 -33.72 -20.75 14.80
C GLY A 144 -33.62 -19.34 14.18
N ALA A 145 -33.97 -18.29 14.93
CA ALA A 145 -33.94 -16.91 14.45
C ALA A 145 -32.55 -16.51 13.92
N THR A 146 -32.54 -15.93 12.72
CA THR A 146 -31.34 -15.36 12.08
C THR A 146 -30.97 -13.98 12.63
N SER A 147 -31.87 -13.36 13.39
CA SER A 147 -31.60 -12.16 14.16
C SER A 147 -32.51 -12.04 15.39
N PHE A 148 -32.00 -11.43 16.46
CA PHE A 148 -32.77 -11.11 17.65
C PHE A 148 -32.20 -9.85 18.33
N ASP A 149 -33.04 -9.16 19.10
CA ASP A 149 -32.71 -7.93 19.80
C ASP A 149 -32.58 -8.15 21.30
N LEU A 150 -31.58 -7.51 21.90
CA LEU A 150 -31.37 -7.37 23.33
C LEU A 150 -31.74 -5.93 23.70
N VAL A 151 -32.77 -5.77 24.52
CA VAL A 151 -33.33 -4.46 24.86
C VAL A 151 -33.22 -4.24 26.36
N VAL A 152 -32.73 -3.07 26.76
CA VAL A 152 -32.80 -2.59 28.15
C VAL A 152 -33.58 -1.29 28.16
N ASN A 153 -34.73 -1.30 28.83
CA ASN A 153 -35.58 -0.13 29.00
C ASN A 153 -35.45 0.42 30.42
N ASP A 154 -35.74 1.71 30.54
CA ASP A 154 -35.93 2.42 31.81
C ASP A 154 -37.13 1.83 32.57
N GLY A 155 -36.99 1.59 33.88
CA GLY A 155 -38.03 1.03 34.73
C GLY A 155 -39.14 2.00 35.12
N GLY A 156 -39.08 3.25 34.63
CA GLY A 156 -40.14 4.25 34.71
C GLY A 156 -39.79 5.48 35.57
N ASP A 157 -38.56 5.59 36.05
CA ASP A 157 -38.04 6.70 36.85
C ASP A 157 -36.89 7.48 36.20
N GLY A 158 -36.61 7.18 34.92
CA GLY A 158 -35.60 7.84 34.12
C GLY A 158 -34.26 7.12 34.18
N ARG A 159 -33.44 7.28 33.13
CA ARG A 159 -32.23 6.49 32.89
C ARG A 159 -31.05 6.66 33.87
N GLY A 160 -31.24 7.41 34.95
CA GLY A 160 -30.14 7.76 35.86
C GLY A 160 -29.68 6.55 36.65
N TRP A 161 -28.42 6.14 36.48
CA TRP A 161 -27.82 4.96 37.11
C TRP A 161 -28.34 3.60 36.60
N ASP A 162 -29.11 3.57 35.53
CA ASP A 162 -29.71 2.33 35.00
C ASP A 162 -28.72 1.46 34.19
N GLN A 163 -27.63 1.07 34.84
CA GLN A 163 -26.59 0.27 34.20
C GLN A 163 -26.88 -1.22 34.39
N ALA A 164 -26.99 -1.95 33.28
CA ALA A 164 -27.34 -3.35 33.27
C ALA A 164 -26.33 -4.15 32.45
N ASP A 165 -26.17 -5.43 32.81
CA ASP A 165 -25.22 -6.32 32.17
C ASP A 165 -25.90 -7.52 31.52
N TRP A 166 -25.46 -7.84 30.31
CA TRP A 166 -25.66 -9.13 29.65
C TRP A 166 -24.40 -9.99 29.87
N ALA A 167 -24.27 -10.59 31.05
CA ALA A 167 -23.06 -11.31 31.46
C ALA A 167 -23.05 -12.77 30.97
N ASP A 168 -21.88 -13.29 30.57
CA ASP A 168 -21.72 -14.62 29.98
C ASP A 168 -22.70 -14.93 28.81
N ALA A 169 -23.12 -13.87 28.11
CA ALA A 169 -24.16 -13.92 27.10
C ALA A 169 -23.70 -14.62 25.81
N ARG A 170 -24.43 -15.66 25.39
CA ARG A 170 -24.15 -16.46 24.19
C ARG A 170 -25.41 -16.93 23.49
N ALA A 171 -25.41 -16.84 22.17
CA ALA A 171 -26.37 -17.54 21.33
C ALA A 171 -25.88 -18.98 21.11
N ILE A 172 -26.80 -19.94 21.15
CA ILE A 172 -26.54 -21.33 20.79
C ILE A 172 -27.07 -21.53 19.37
N LEU A 173 -26.19 -21.87 18.43
CA LEU A 173 -26.53 -22.10 17.04
C LEU A 173 -27.23 -23.46 16.85
N GLN A 174 -27.81 -23.69 15.66
CA GLN A 174 -28.49 -24.95 15.33
C GLN A 174 -27.63 -26.20 15.49
N ASP A 175 -26.32 -26.08 15.30
CA ASP A 175 -25.33 -27.16 15.46
C ASP A 175 -24.83 -27.32 16.92
N ASN A 176 -25.44 -26.59 17.88
CA ASN A 176 -25.04 -26.45 19.28
C ASN A 176 -23.72 -25.68 19.54
N THR A 177 -23.14 -25.05 18.53
CA THR A 177 -21.96 -24.19 18.71
C THR A 177 -22.36 -22.93 19.49
N PRO A 178 -21.64 -22.57 20.59
CA PRO A 178 -21.86 -21.31 21.28
C PRO A 178 -21.22 -20.15 20.52
N LEU A 179 -22.00 -19.09 20.32
CA LEU A 179 -21.56 -17.82 19.75
C LEU A 179 -21.61 -16.75 20.83
N TRP A 180 -20.43 -16.33 21.32
CA TRP A 180 -20.29 -15.35 22.39
C TRP A 180 -20.56 -13.93 21.89
N LEU A 181 -21.44 -13.21 22.59
CA LEU A 181 -21.90 -11.90 22.13
C LEU A 181 -20.82 -10.83 22.26
N ASP A 182 -19.95 -10.92 23.26
CA ASP A 182 -18.80 -10.04 23.44
C ASP A 182 -17.72 -10.26 22.38
N GLU A 183 -17.53 -11.50 21.90
CA GLU A 183 -16.68 -11.78 20.74
C GLU A 183 -17.26 -11.15 19.47
N LEU A 184 -18.56 -11.28 19.22
CA LEU A 184 -19.23 -10.63 18.09
C LEU A 184 -19.12 -9.11 18.15
N ALA A 185 -19.31 -8.53 19.33
CA ALA A 185 -19.23 -7.08 19.53
C ALA A 185 -17.82 -6.53 19.30
N ASN A 186 -16.78 -7.37 19.41
CA ASN A 186 -15.38 -7.01 19.16
C ASN A 186 -14.93 -7.23 17.72
N GLN A 187 -15.73 -7.88 16.86
CA GLN A 187 -15.32 -8.20 15.50
C GLN A 187 -15.35 -6.97 14.59
N ALA A 188 -14.27 -6.77 13.85
CA ALA A 188 -14.26 -5.86 12.72
C ALA A 188 -14.68 -6.61 11.45
N THR A 189 -15.53 -6.01 10.63
CA THR A 189 -16.06 -6.63 9.40
C THR A 189 -15.78 -5.72 8.21
N PRO A 190 -14.85 -6.10 7.31
CA PRO A 190 -14.70 -5.42 6.03
C PRO A 190 -16.00 -5.45 5.23
N ALA A 191 -16.34 -4.32 4.64
CA ALA A 191 -17.46 -4.21 3.71
C ALA A 191 -17.23 -5.14 2.52
N ARG A 192 -18.35 -5.63 1.97
CA ARG A 192 -18.39 -6.55 0.84
C ARG A 192 -18.84 -5.88 -0.46
N GLU A 193 -18.92 -4.55 -0.44
CA GLU A 193 -19.22 -3.74 -1.61
C GLU A 193 -17.99 -3.67 -2.54
N LEU A 194 -18.18 -3.10 -3.74
CA LEU A 194 -17.08 -2.86 -4.65
C LEU A 194 -16.00 -2.03 -3.95
N PRO A 195 -14.72 -2.46 -3.97
CA PRO A 195 -13.67 -1.82 -3.20
C PRO A 195 -13.09 -0.60 -3.92
N PHE A 196 -13.89 0.08 -4.75
CA PHE A 196 -13.49 1.22 -5.55
C PHE A 196 -14.68 2.12 -5.86
N SER A 197 -14.41 3.39 -6.15
CA SER A 197 -15.45 4.35 -6.50
C SER A 197 -14.99 5.35 -7.56
N PHE A 198 -15.95 5.96 -8.25
CA PHE A 198 -15.71 7.03 -9.21
C PHE A 198 -16.99 7.84 -9.41
N VAL A 199 -16.87 9.00 -10.04
CA VAL A 199 -18.02 9.79 -10.51
C VAL A 199 -18.05 9.74 -12.04
N TYR A 200 -19.22 9.45 -12.60
CA TYR A 200 -19.42 9.36 -14.03
C TYR A 200 -20.66 10.15 -14.45
N GLY A 201 -20.49 11.13 -15.34
CA GLY A 201 -21.56 12.03 -15.74
C GLY A 201 -22.18 12.82 -14.57
N GLY A 202 -21.38 13.11 -13.53
CA GLY A 202 -21.82 13.78 -12.30
C GLY A 202 -22.54 12.89 -11.30
N GLN A 203 -22.65 11.58 -11.56
CA GLN A 203 -23.29 10.61 -10.65
C GLN A 203 -22.26 9.70 -9.98
N PRO A 204 -22.34 9.49 -8.65
CA PRO A 204 -21.49 8.52 -7.96
C PRO A 204 -21.69 7.09 -8.48
N SER A 205 -20.60 6.33 -8.59
CA SER A 205 -20.60 4.94 -9.07
C SER A 205 -21.58 4.05 -8.30
N ALA A 206 -21.71 4.23 -6.98
CA ALA A 206 -22.63 3.49 -6.13
C ALA A 206 -24.12 3.59 -6.56
N GLU A 207 -24.52 4.70 -7.19
CA GLU A 207 -25.89 4.93 -7.66
C GLU A 207 -26.14 4.31 -9.04
N ILE A 208 -25.12 4.30 -9.90
CA ILE A 208 -25.26 3.92 -11.32
C ILE A 208 -24.89 2.46 -11.59
N LEU A 209 -23.91 1.89 -10.88
CA LEU A 209 -23.37 0.56 -11.17
C LEU A 209 -24.40 -0.56 -10.95
N ARG A 210 -25.43 -0.32 -10.13
CA ARG A 210 -26.57 -1.24 -9.96
C ARG A 210 -27.39 -1.42 -11.23
N GLN A 211 -27.31 -0.49 -12.18
CA GLN A 211 -28.03 -0.53 -13.45
C GLN A 211 -27.16 -1.06 -14.60
N TRP A 212 -25.87 -1.25 -14.36
CA TRP A 212 -24.92 -1.72 -15.37
C TRP A 212 -25.00 -3.24 -15.53
N GLN A 213 -24.42 -3.75 -16.62
CA GLN A 213 -24.24 -5.18 -16.84
C GLN A 213 -23.00 -5.66 -16.07
N TRP A 214 -23.12 -6.80 -15.39
CA TRP A 214 -22.05 -7.40 -14.58
C TRP A 214 -21.64 -8.73 -15.18
N GLN A 215 -20.34 -8.95 -15.31
CA GLN A 215 -19.77 -10.23 -15.74
C GLN A 215 -18.55 -10.52 -14.89
N VAL A 216 -18.46 -11.75 -14.35
CA VAL A 216 -17.31 -12.20 -13.58
C VAL A 216 -16.66 -13.37 -14.29
N ALA A 217 -15.35 -13.31 -14.45
CA ALA A 217 -14.54 -14.39 -14.97
C ALA A 217 -13.44 -14.75 -13.97
N ASP A 218 -13.38 -16.02 -13.58
CA ASP A 218 -12.31 -16.56 -12.75
C ASP A 218 -11.30 -17.33 -13.61
N LYS A 219 -10.03 -17.18 -13.26
CA LYS A 219 -8.91 -17.86 -13.91
C LYS A 219 -7.87 -18.25 -12.87
N GLN A 220 -7.51 -19.53 -12.81
CA GLN A 220 -6.28 -19.93 -12.12
C GLN A 220 -5.08 -19.45 -12.94
N VAL A 221 -4.24 -18.59 -12.36
CA VAL A 221 -3.04 -18.06 -13.04
C VAL A 221 -1.91 -19.08 -12.96
N ASP A 222 -1.70 -19.64 -11.77
CA ASP A 222 -0.73 -20.71 -11.49
C ASP A 222 -1.09 -21.41 -10.16
N ALA A 223 -0.17 -22.17 -9.55
CA ALA A 223 -0.42 -22.91 -8.32
C ALA A 223 -0.70 -22.04 -7.09
N THR A 224 -0.32 -20.76 -7.09
CA THR A 224 -0.38 -19.88 -5.93
C THR A 224 -1.22 -18.62 -6.17
N ARG A 225 -1.62 -18.35 -7.41
CA ARG A 225 -2.42 -17.18 -7.78
C ARG A 225 -3.70 -17.56 -8.52
N ALA A 226 -4.82 -17.04 -8.04
CA ALA A 226 -6.08 -16.99 -8.77
C ALA A 226 -6.35 -15.54 -9.20
N GLN A 227 -6.99 -15.36 -10.35
CA GLN A 227 -7.41 -14.06 -10.86
C GLN A 227 -8.92 -14.05 -11.05
N ARG A 228 -9.54 -12.96 -10.59
CA ARG A 228 -10.95 -12.66 -10.79
C ARG A 228 -11.06 -11.35 -11.57
N VAL A 229 -11.79 -11.35 -12.67
CA VAL A 229 -12.06 -10.17 -13.48
C VAL A 229 -13.53 -9.85 -13.40
N LEU A 230 -13.87 -8.75 -12.72
CA LEU A 230 -15.20 -8.17 -12.74
C LEU A 230 -15.28 -7.14 -13.87
N THR A 231 -16.17 -7.34 -14.82
CA THR A 231 -16.47 -6.40 -15.92
C THR A 231 -17.84 -5.78 -15.70
N LEU A 232 -17.86 -4.45 -15.64
CA LEU A 232 -19.06 -3.62 -15.49
C LEU A 232 -19.24 -2.82 -16.77
N THR A 233 -20.39 -2.95 -17.44
CA THR A 233 -20.65 -2.21 -18.70
C THR A 233 -21.89 -1.33 -18.58
N ASP A 234 -21.75 -0.03 -18.87
CA ASP A 234 -22.88 0.88 -18.98
C ASP A 234 -23.70 0.54 -20.23
N PRO A 235 -24.97 0.13 -20.11
CA PRO A 235 -25.79 -0.18 -21.27
C PRO A 235 -26.01 1.02 -22.21
N LYS A 236 -25.90 2.26 -21.72
CA LYS A 236 -26.14 3.47 -22.52
C LYS A 236 -24.91 3.92 -23.30
N THR A 237 -23.79 4.09 -22.60
CA THR A 237 -22.58 4.66 -23.19
C THR A 237 -21.59 3.61 -23.68
N GLN A 238 -21.76 2.35 -23.27
CA GLN A 238 -20.79 1.27 -23.51
C GLN A 238 -19.42 1.56 -22.89
N LEU A 239 -19.35 2.38 -21.84
CA LEU A 239 -18.18 2.42 -20.98
C LEU A 239 -18.07 1.08 -20.25
N GLU A 240 -16.93 0.44 -20.43
CA GLU A 240 -16.53 -0.80 -19.75
C GLU A 240 -15.55 -0.47 -18.63
N VAL A 241 -15.81 -0.95 -17.42
CA VAL A 241 -14.91 -0.89 -16.27
C VAL A 241 -14.55 -2.31 -15.87
N GLN A 242 -13.27 -2.66 -15.99
CA GLN A 242 -12.75 -3.96 -15.56
C GLN A 242 -11.96 -3.81 -14.27
N ALA A 243 -12.36 -4.49 -13.21
CA ALA A 243 -11.53 -4.70 -12.02
C ALA A 243 -10.84 -6.05 -12.15
N VAL A 244 -9.52 -6.03 -12.36
CA VAL A 244 -8.69 -7.24 -12.48
C VAL A 244 -8.03 -7.48 -11.14
N ALA A 245 -8.55 -8.43 -10.36
CA ALA A 245 -8.08 -8.77 -9.02
C ALA A 245 -7.27 -10.07 -9.03
N THR A 246 -6.09 -10.07 -8.42
CA THR A 246 -5.26 -11.25 -8.16
C THR A 246 -5.36 -11.61 -6.68
N VAL A 247 -5.81 -12.84 -6.41
CA VAL A 247 -5.93 -13.43 -5.07
C VAL A 247 -4.77 -14.39 -4.86
N TYR A 248 -4.00 -14.15 -3.80
CA TYR A 248 -2.91 -15.03 -3.39
C TYR A 248 -3.45 -16.18 -2.53
N THR A 249 -3.06 -17.41 -2.87
CA THR A 249 -3.62 -18.65 -2.27
C THR A 249 -2.64 -19.37 -1.34
N ASP A 250 -1.39 -18.93 -1.28
CA ASP A 250 -0.32 -19.41 -0.40
C ASP A 250 0.11 -18.37 0.65
N THR A 251 -0.09 -17.08 0.36
CA THR A 251 0.12 -15.94 1.28
C THR A 251 -1.13 -15.05 1.31
N PRO A 252 -1.43 -14.34 2.42
CA PRO A 252 -2.60 -13.47 2.46
C PRO A 252 -2.39 -12.20 1.62
N GLY A 253 -3.48 -11.73 1.03
CA GLY A 253 -3.54 -10.46 0.31
C GLY A 253 -4.21 -10.59 -1.05
N VAL A 254 -4.67 -9.45 -1.54
CA VAL A 254 -5.36 -9.31 -2.82
C VAL A 254 -4.92 -8.00 -3.43
N ASP A 255 -4.49 -8.03 -4.68
CA ASP A 255 -4.26 -6.79 -5.42
C ASP A 255 -5.16 -6.67 -6.64
N TRP A 256 -5.48 -5.45 -7.04
CA TRP A 256 -6.29 -5.19 -8.22
C TRP A 256 -5.90 -3.91 -8.94
N THR A 257 -6.34 -3.82 -10.19
CA THR A 257 -6.26 -2.61 -11.02
C THR A 257 -7.58 -2.44 -11.77
N LEU A 258 -8.04 -1.20 -11.89
CA LEU A 258 -9.21 -0.85 -12.70
C LEU A 258 -8.76 -0.42 -14.09
N TYR A 259 -9.49 -0.85 -15.11
CA TYR A 259 -9.34 -0.40 -16.49
C TYR A 259 -10.67 0.18 -16.96
N PHE A 260 -10.63 1.38 -17.53
CA PHE A 260 -11.79 2.07 -18.08
C PHE A 260 -11.62 2.14 -19.60
N THR A 261 -12.51 1.49 -20.35
CA THR A 261 -12.46 1.46 -21.82
C THR A 261 -13.77 1.95 -22.41
N ASN A 262 -13.72 2.94 -23.30
CA ASN A 262 -14.88 3.33 -24.07
C ASN A 262 -15.09 2.37 -25.27
N ARG A 263 -16.06 1.47 -25.16
CA ARG A 263 -16.46 0.56 -26.25
C ARG A 263 -17.56 1.16 -27.15
N GLY A 264 -18.03 2.35 -26.83
CA GLY A 264 -19.05 3.08 -27.56
C GLY A 264 -18.54 3.76 -28.83
N GLN A 265 -19.44 4.47 -29.49
CA GLN A 265 -19.17 5.21 -30.73
C GLN A 265 -19.07 6.74 -30.52
N GLN A 266 -19.26 7.20 -29.28
CA GLN A 266 -19.19 8.61 -28.89
C GLN A 266 -18.28 8.77 -27.68
N ASP A 267 -17.79 9.98 -27.44
CA ASP A 267 -17.07 10.31 -26.21
C ASP A 267 -17.96 10.01 -24.99
N THR A 268 -17.35 9.49 -23.92
CA THR A 268 -18.08 9.23 -22.68
C THR A 268 -18.49 10.54 -21.99
N PRO A 269 -19.53 10.53 -21.14
CA PRO A 269 -19.61 11.45 -20.01
C PRO A 269 -18.28 11.57 -19.24
N VAL A 270 -18.12 12.67 -18.51
CA VAL A 270 -16.92 12.92 -17.71
C VAL A 270 -16.77 11.84 -16.64
N LEU A 271 -15.59 11.22 -16.60
CA LEU A 271 -15.10 10.35 -15.54
C LEU A 271 -14.18 11.18 -14.63
N GLU A 272 -14.47 11.19 -13.34
CA GLU A 272 -13.69 11.93 -12.34
C GLU A 272 -13.70 11.26 -10.96
N GLN A 273 -12.89 11.75 -10.04
CA GLN A 273 -12.81 11.27 -8.65
C GLN A 273 -12.61 9.75 -8.52
N VAL A 274 -11.78 9.17 -9.40
CA VAL A 274 -11.51 7.73 -9.38
C VAL A 274 -10.67 7.35 -8.16
N GLN A 275 -11.30 6.66 -7.22
CA GLN A 275 -10.67 5.98 -6.09
C GLN A 275 -10.41 4.53 -6.48
N ALA A 276 -9.14 4.19 -6.67
CA ALA A 276 -8.72 2.82 -6.97
C ALA A 276 -8.99 1.87 -5.79
N VAL A 277 -8.97 2.42 -4.56
CA VAL A 277 -9.52 1.78 -3.37
C VAL A 277 -10.52 2.70 -2.70
N ASP A 278 -11.67 2.15 -2.34
CA ASP A 278 -12.69 2.76 -1.51
C ASP A 278 -13.41 1.66 -0.74
N THR A 279 -12.93 1.37 0.47
CA THR A 279 -13.43 0.27 1.31
C THR A 279 -13.78 0.77 2.69
N SER A 280 -14.89 0.30 3.26
CA SER A 280 -15.24 0.50 4.67
C SER A 280 -14.96 -0.76 5.50
N VAL A 281 -14.61 -0.58 6.76
CA VAL A 281 -14.56 -1.65 7.77
C VAL A 281 -15.42 -1.22 8.94
N ALA A 282 -16.49 -1.96 9.22
CA ALA A 282 -17.26 -1.76 10.44
C ALA A 282 -16.44 -2.24 11.64
N LEU A 283 -16.17 -1.37 12.60
CA LEU A 283 -15.35 -1.72 13.76
C LEU A 283 -16.16 -2.37 14.88
N GLY A 284 -15.46 -3.13 15.73
CA GLY A 284 -15.99 -3.56 17.02
C GLY A 284 -16.26 -2.38 17.96
N LEU A 285 -17.13 -2.60 18.95
CA LEU A 285 -17.55 -1.59 19.91
C LEU A 285 -16.37 -1.07 20.75
N GLY A 286 -16.32 0.25 20.94
CA GLY A 286 -15.29 0.90 21.75
C GLY A 286 -13.89 0.91 21.14
N VAL A 287 -13.74 0.48 19.88
CA VAL A 287 -12.44 0.44 19.21
C VAL A 287 -12.10 1.82 18.64
N THR A 288 -10.90 2.30 18.98
CA THR A 288 -10.28 3.46 18.32
C THR A 288 -9.08 2.98 17.52
N PRO A 289 -9.14 3.00 16.18
CA PRO A 289 -8.05 2.54 15.34
C PRO A 289 -6.84 3.47 15.37
N VAL A 290 -5.69 2.91 15.03
CA VAL A 290 -4.41 3.60 14.84
C VAL A 290 -4.01 3.45 13.38
N ILE A 291 -3.56 4.55 12.77
CA ILE A 291 -2.94 4.52 11.45
C ILE A 291 -1.42 4.51 11.64
N HIS A 292 -0.75 3.46 11.16
CA HIS A 292 0.71 3.41 11.08
C HIS A 292 1.17 3.86 9.69
N ARG A 293 1.93 4.95 9.63
CA ARG A 293 2.47 5.52 8.39
C ARG A 293 3.98 5.65 8.47
N LEU A 294 4.60 5.89 7.32
CA LEU A 294 6.00 6.31 7.23
C LEU A 294 6.04 7.72 6.64
N ARG A 295 7.03 8.52 7.05
CA ARG A 295 7.45 9.68 6.24
C ARG A 295 7.86 9.19 4.85
N GLY A 296 7.66 10.01 3.83
CA GLY A 296 8.23 9.76 2.51
C GLY A 296 9.73 10.04 2.46
N SER A 297 10.32 9.99 1.27
CA SER A 297 11.71 10.36 1.04
C SER A 297 11.78 11.77 0.47
N THR A 298 12.03 12.78 1.29
CA THR A 298 12.19 14.16 0.82
C THR A 298 13.65 14.62 0.82
N CYS A 299 14.59 13.68 1.00
CA CYS A 299 16.00 13.96 1.29
C CYS A 299 16.14 14.62 2.69
N ALA A 300 15.32 14.19 3.64
CA ALA A 300 15.33 14.63 5.03
C ALA A 300 15.94 13.55 5.95
N ALA A 301 16.40 13.96 7.14
CA ALA A 301 17.01 13.04 8.09
C ALA A 301 16.01 12.03 8.68
N ASP A 302 14.71 12.33 8.59
CA ASP A 302 13.60 11.50 9.01
C ASP A 302 12.91 10.77 7.83
N ASP A 303 13.57 10.68 6.68
CA ASP A 303 13.10 9.86 5.55
C ASP A 303 12.72 8.45 6.05
N TRP A 304 11.54 7.97 5.66
CA TRP A 304 10.98 6.67 6.05
C TRP A 304 10.72 6.47 7.55
N MET A 305 10.84 7.50 8.39
CA MET A 305 10.56 7.39 9.82
C MET A 305 9.10 6.93 10.05
N PRO A 306 8.88 5.86 10.84
CA PRO A 306 7.53 5.43 11.19
C PRO A 306 6.89 6.37 12.19
N PHE A 307 5.60 6.63 12.04
CA PHE A 307 4.80 7.38 13.00
C PHE A 307 3.36 6.86 13.04
N ASP A 308 2.73 7.04 14.19
CA ASP A 308 1.39 6.53 14.47
C ASP A 308 0.42 7.70 14.66
N GLU A 309 -0.80 7.52 14.20
CA GLU A 309 -1.86 8.51 14.35
C GLU A 309 -3.16 7.85 14.82
N LEU A 310 -3.62 8.23 16.02
CA LEU A 310 -4.93 7.81 16.52
C LEU A 310 -6.04 8.41 15.64
N LEU A 311 -7.06 7.59 15.37
CA LEU A 311 -8.21 7.95 14.55
C LEU A 311 -9.52 7.81 15.37
N PRO A 312 -9.79 8.75 16.30
CA PRO A 312 -11.06 8.79 17.03
C PRO A 312 -12.26 9.02 16.08
N PRO A 313 -13.49 8.70 16.51
CA PRO A 313 -14.69 8.93 15.72
C PRO A 313 -14.78 10.36 15.19
N GLY A 314 -15.14 10.50 13.91
CA GLY A 314 -15.23 11.76 13.18
C GLY A 314 -13.91 12.30 12.62
N LYS A 315 -12.76 11.68 12.93
CA LYS A 315 -11.47 12.12 12.39
C LYS A 315 -11.26 11.59 10.98
N ARG A 316 -10.77 12.46 10.11
CA ARG A 316 -10.31 12.16 8.74
C ARG A 316 -8.87 12.60 8.58
N VAL A 317 -8.04 11.71 8.05
CA VAL A 317 -6.62 11.95 7.77
C VAL A 317 -6.40 11.79 6.28
N GLU A 318 -5.89 12.83 5.63
CA GLU A 318 -5.52 12.80 4.21
C GLU A 318 -4.01 12.85 4.04
N PHE A 319 -3.52 12.14 3.03
CA PHE A 319 -2.10 12.05 2.71
C PHE A 319 -1.90 11.55 1.28
N GLY A 320 -0.69 11.61 0.75
CA GLY A 320 -0.42 11.14 -0.61
C GLY A 320 0.80 11.78 -1.25
N ALA A 321 1.02 11.42 -2.51
CA ALA A 321 2.10 11.97 -3.31
C ALA A 321 2.03 13.50 -3.40
N VAL A 322 3.21 14.10 -3.56
CA VAL A 322 3.36 15.51 -3.90
C VAL A 322 4.32 15.65 -5.07
N HIS A 323 4.17 16.72 -5.84
CA HIS A 323 5.01 17.02 -7.00
C HIS A 323 5.06 15.91 -8.07
N GLY A 324 4.10 14.99 -8.08
CA GLY A 324 4.07 13.85 -9.01
C GLY A 324 5.09 12.77 -8.69
N ARG A 325 5.56 12.74 -7.43
CA ARG A 325 6.49 11.75 -6.88
C ARG A 325 5.75 10.88 -5.89
N SER A 326 5.64 9.58 -6.20
CA SER A 326 4.76 8.65 -5.48
C SER A 326 5.10 8.45 -4.00
N SER A 327 6.33 8.77 -3.60
CA SER A 327 6.85 8.45 -2.27
C SER A 327 7.40 9.65 -1.50
N ALA A 328 7.04 10.87 -1.91
CA ALA A 328 7.27 12.05 -1.07
C ALA A 328 6.39 12.03 0.21
N ASP A 329 5.30 11.26 0.18
CA ASP A 329 4.66 10.61 1.34
C ASP A 329 4.57 9.10 1.05
N SER A 330 4.63 8.24 2.06
CA SER A 330 4.71 6.80 1.84
C SER A 330 3.43 6.23 1.19
N PRO A 331 3.53 5.48 0.08
CA PRO A 331 2.38 4.77 -0.51
C PRO A 331 2.02 3.49 0.23
N PHE A 332 2.70 3.20 1.34
CA PHE A 332 2.43 2.07 2.23
C PHE A 332 1.96 2.56 3.59
N PHE A 333 0.83 2.03 4.05
CA PHE A 333 0.25 2.37 5.35
C PHE A 333 -0.57 1.22 5.91
N THR A 334 -0.81 1.26 7.22
CA THR A 334 -1.55 0.22 7.94
C THR A 334 -2.62 0.85 8.81
N VAL A 335 -3.82 0.30 8.81
CA VAL A 335 -4.87 0.62 9.78
C VAL A 335 -4.98 -0.55 10.74
N ASP A 336 -4.64 -0.32 12.01
CA ASP A 336 -4.72 -1.29 13.10
C ASP A 336 -5.90 -0.95 14.01
N TRP A 337 -6.80 -1.91 14.23
CA TRP A 337 -7.93 -1.79 15.15
C TRP A 337 -7.76 -2.69 16.39
N GLY A 338 -6.52 -3.02 16.73
CA GLY A 338 -6.06 -3.66 17.97
C GLY A 338 -6.24 -5.18 18.03
N ARG A 339 -7.15 -5.75 17.23
CA ARG A 339 -7.35 -7.20 17.09
C ARG A 339 -7.29 -7.68 15.64
N GLY A 340 -6.81 -6.82 14.76
CA GLY A 340 -6.68 -7.05 13.33
C GLY A 340 -6.47 -5.72 12.64
N GLY A 341 -6.39 -5.77 11.32
CA GLY A 341 -6.25 -4.57 10.54
C GLY A 341 -6.15 -4.83 9.05
N VAL A 342 -5.76 -3.79 8.31
CA VAL A 342 -5.41 -3.89 6.89
C VAL A 342 -4.13 -3.13 6.58
N VAL A 343 -3.21 -3.82 5.90
CA VAL A 343 -2.04 -3.20 5.26
C VAL A 343 -2.44 -2.84 3.84
N THR A 344 -2.22 -1.59 3.43
CA THR A 344 -2.52 -1.08 2.09
C THR A 344 -1.25 -0.58 1.41
N ALA A 345 -1.05 -0.97 0.16
CA ALA A 345 0.01 -0.48 -0.71
C ALA A 345 -0.55 0.09 -2.00
N VAL A 346 -0.17 1.33 -2.32
CA VAL A 346 -0.54 2.03 -3.56
C VAL A 346 0.56 1.84 -4.61
N GLY A 347 0.16 1.40 -5.79
CA GLY A 347 0.98 1.19 -6.97
C GLY A 347 0.69 2.22 -8.04
N TRP A 348 1.24 3.42 -7.87
CA TRP A 348 1.18 4.49 -8.85
C TRP A 348 2.39 5.40 -8.70
N SER A 349 3.28 5.42 -9.70
CA SER A 349 4.52 6.20 -9.69
C SER A 349 4.36 7.68 -9.97
N GLY A 350 3.11 8.16 -10.02
CA GLY A 350 2.74 9.56 -10.19
C GLY A 350 2.04 10.14 -8.95
N GLN A 351 1.10 11.06 -9.19
CA GLN A 351 0.32 11.71 -8.16
C GLN A 351 -0.87 10.84 -7.73
N TRP A 352 -0.95 10.54 -6.44
CA TRP A 352 -2.08 9.87 -5.81
C TRP A 352 -2.45 10.58 -4.52
N ARG A 353 -3.72 10.46 -4.12
CA ARG A 353 -4.23 10.99 -2.85
C ARG A 353 -5.00 9.89 -2.14
N GLY A 354 -4.76 9.73 -0.85
CA GLY A 354 -5.48 8.83 0.03
C GLY A 354 -6.12 9.55 1.22
N ALA A 355 -7.10 8.88 1.80
CA ALA A 355 -7.78 9.33 3.02
C ALA A 355 -8.19 8.12 3.88
N ILE A 356 -8.09 8.28 5.19
CA ILE A 356 -8.64 7.34 6.17
C ILE A 356 -9.56 8.12 7.10
N GLU A 357 -10.79 7.67 7.22
CA GLU A 357 -11.83 8.33 8.01
C GLU A 357 -12.49 7.35 8.96
N HIS A 358 -12.56 7.70 10.25
CA HIS A 358 -13.44 7.02 11.19
C HIS A 358 -14.78 7.74 11.17
N THR A 359 -15.76 7.17 10.50
CA THR A 359 -17.06 7.79 10.26
C THR A 359 -17.91 7.84 11.53
N ALA A 360 -18.96 8.67 11.51
CA ALA A 360 -19.93 8.74 12.61
C ALA A 360 -20.66 7.42 12.86
N ASN A 361 -20.70 6.52 11.87
CA ASN A 361 -21.35 5.21 11.96
C ASN A 361 -20.42 4.10 12.48
N ARG A 362 -19.25 4.46 13.05
CA ARG A 362 -18.22 3.54 13.57
C ARG A 362 -17.59 2.64 12.48
N GLU A 363 -17.53 3.15 11.25
CA GLU A 363 -16.76 2.52 10.18
C GLU A 363 -15.44 3.23 9.98
N VAL A 364 -14.41 2.49 9.57
CA VAL A 364 -13.20 3.08 9.01
C VAL A 364 -13.26 2.97 7.50
N ARG A 365 -13.34 4.11 6.82
CA ARG A 365 -13.27 4.20 5.37
C ARG A 365 -11.83 4.45 4.95
N ILE A 366 -11.36 3.69 3.97
CA ILE A 366 -10.01 3.75 3.41
C ILE A 366 -10.13 4.06 1.93
N GLN A 367 -9.52 5.16 1.49
CA GLN A 367 -9.56 5.62 0.11
C GLN A 367 -8.15 5.90 -0.41
N ALA A 368 -7.90 5.59 -1.68
CA ALA A 368 -6.77 6.10 -2.43
C ALA A 368 -7.04 6.05 -3.94
N GLY A 369 -6.62 7.09 -4.66
CA GLY A 369 -6.95 7.26 -6.07
C GLY A 369 -6.18 8.34 -6.79
N MET A 370 -6.62 8.60 -8.02
CA MET A 370 -6.03 9.61 -8.90
C MET A 370 -6.53 11.00 -8.50
N GLN A 371 -5.62 11.89 -8.09
CA GLN A 371 -6.00 13.15 -7.44
C GLN A 371 -6.76 14.13 -8.35
N GLN A 372 -6.31 14.28 -9.61
CA GLN A 372 -6.80 15.32 -10.52
C GLN A 372 -7.63 14.79 -11.69
N LEU A 373 -7.91 13.49 -11.76
CA LEU A 373 -8.54 12.90 -12.94
C LEU A 373 -9.92 13.50 -13.20
N ARG A 374 -10.08 14.09 -14.40
CA ARG A 374 -11.35 14.57 -14.92
C ARG A 374 -11.31 14.61 -16.45
N LEU A 375 -11.88 13.59 -17.09
CA LEU A 375 -11.84 13.48 -18.55
C LEU A 375 -13.01 12.71 -19.15
N SER A 376 -13.28 12.95 -20.43
CA SER A 376 -14.04 12.05 -21.28
C SER A 376 -13.10 11.11 -22.03
N LEU A 377 -13.46 9.83 -22.13
CA LEU A 377 -12.74 8.85 -22.95
C LEU A 377 -13.30 8.88 -24.37
N ARG A 378 -12.41 8.96 -25.36
CA ARG A 378 -12.77 8.88 -26.78
C ARG A 378 -13.12 7.44 -27.19
N PRO A 379 -13.87 7.20 -28.28
CA PRO A 379 -14.14 5.86 -28.77
C PRO A 379 -12.87 5.00 -28.91
N GLY A 380 -12.87 3.81 -28.31
CA GLY A 380 -11.73 2.89 -28.30
C GLY A 380 -10.61 3.26 -27.33
N GLU A 381 -10.69 4.39 -26.63
CA GLU A 381 -9.68 4.79 -25.65
C GLU A 381 -9.82 4.00 -24.35
N SER A 382 -8.68 3.62 -23.78
CA SER A 382 -8.57 2.98 -22.47
C SER A 382 -7.61 3.74 -21.56
N ILE A 383 -7.89 3.75 -20.26
CA ILE A 383 -6.97 4.18 -19.18
C ILE A 383 -6.99 3.14 -18.05
N ARG A 384 -5.97 3.15 -17.19
CA ARG A 384 -5.96 2.36 -15.95
C ARG A 384 -5.86 3.21 -14.68
N SER A 385 -6.30 2.66 -13.57
CA SER A 385 -6.07 3.20 -12.22
C SER A 385 -4.72 2.77 -11.63
N PRO A 386 -4.31 3.36 -10.48
CA PRO A 386 -3.36 2.73 -9.58
C PRO A 386 -3.65 1.25 -9.32
N ARG A 387 -2.60 0.43 -9.16
CA ARG A 387 -2.72 -0.91 -8.57
C ARG A 387 -2.83 -0.76 -7.06
N ILE A 388 -3.74 -1.47 -6.43
CA ILE A 388 -3.86 -1.48 -4.96
C ILE A 388 -3.62 -2.90 -4.48
N LEU A 389 -2.83 -3.07 -3.42
CA LEU A 389 -2.74 -4.32 -2.65
C LEU A 389 -3.29 -4.07 -1.25
N GLN A 390 -4.27 -4.87 -0.85
CA GLN A 390 -4.74 -4.95 0.54
C GLN A 390 -4.45 -6.32 1.14
N LEU A 391 -4.01 -6.32 2.39
CA LEU A 391 -3.82 -7.52 3.20
C LEU A 391 -4.52 -7.31 4.54
N TYR A 392 -5.63 -8.01 4.73
CA TYR A 392 -6.34 -8.06 6.00
C TYR A 392 -5.70 -9.09 6.92
N TRP A 393 -5.53 -8.77 8.21
CA TRP A 393 -5.03 -9.72 9.19
C TRP A 393 -5.91 -9.74 10.44
N SER A 394 -5.85 -10.86 11.16
CA SER A 394 -6.41 -11.01 12.50
C SER A 394 -5.31 -11.12 13.57
N GLY A 395 -5.64 -10.70 14.78
CA GLY A 395 -4.73 -10.67 15.94
C GLY A 395 -4.17 -9.28 16.25
N GLY A 396 -3.70 -9.08 17.48
CA GLY A 396 -3.32 -7.76 18.01
C GLY A 396 -1.85 -7.38 17.88
N ASP A 397 -1.07 -8.06 17.03
CA ASP A 397 0.34 -7.72 16.79
C ASP A 397 0.52 -7.19 15.34
N PRO A 398 0.73 -5.88 15.15
CA PRO A 398 0.98 -5.32 13.82
C PRO A 398 2.32 -5.80 13.21
N TYR A 399 3.30 -6.26 13.99
CA TYR A 399 4.54 -6.82 13.42
C TYR A 399 4.31 -8.16 12.74
N ARG A 400 3.34 -8.96 13.21
CA ARG A 400 2.86 -10.14 12.48
C ARG A 400 2.33 -9.73 11.11
N ALA A 401 1.55 -8.66 11.02
CA ALA A 401 1.01 -8.16 9.74
C ALA A 401 2.13 -7.74 8.77
N TYR A 402 3.16 -7.02 9.24
CA TYR A 402 4.34 -6.68 8.43
C TYR A 402 5.09 -7.93 7.94
N ASN A 403 5.17 -8.99 8.75
CA ASN A 403 5.78 -10.26 8.34
C ASN A 403 4.94 -10.97 7.26
N LEU A 404 3.62 -10.98 7.39
CA LEU A 404 2.71 -11.53 6.38
C LEU A 404 2.81 -10.75 5.07
N PHE A 405 2.75 -9.42 5.15
CA PHE A 405 2.86 -8.55 3.99
C PHE A 405 4.18 -8.74 3.25
N ARG A 406 5.30 -8.80 3.97
CA ARG A 406 6.61 -9.05 3.34
C ARG A 406 6.74 -10.43 2.71
N ARG A 407 6.09 -11.45 3.27
CA ARG A 407 6.03 -12.78 2.62
C ARG A 407 5.29 -12.69 1.29
N THR A 408 4.16 -11.99 1.25
CA THR A 408 3.41 -11.72 0.00
C THR A 408 4.27 -10.94 -1.00
N MET A 409 4.96 -9.89 -0.55
CA MET A 409 5.87 -9.10 -1.40
C MET A 409 6.98 -9.98 -2.00
N LEU A 410 7.66 -10.81 -1.20
CA LEU A 410 8.74 -11.70 -1.67
C LEU A 410 8.25 -12.80 -2.61
N ALA A 411 7.08 -13.37 -2.34
CA ALA A 411 6.51 -14.48 -3.10
C ALA A 411 5.91 -14.04 -4.44
N HIS A 412 5.35 -12.83 -4.52
CA HIS A 412 4.47 -12.44 -5.63
C HIS A 412 4.75 -11.09 -6.29
N ILE A 413 5.45 -10.18 -5.62
CA ILE A 413 5.64 -8.81 -6.10
C ILE A 413 7.08 -8.58 -6.53
N VAL A 414 8.03 -8.75 -5.62
CA VAL A 414 9.46 -8.44 -5.86
C VAL A 414 9.99 -9.25 -7.05
N PRO A 415 10.89 -8.69 -7.89
CA PRO A 415 11.40 -9.37 -9.06
C PRO A 415 11.93 -10.78 -8.76
N GLN A 416 11.56 -11.73 -9.63
CA GLN A 416 12.05 -13.10 -9.59
C GLN A 416 12.84 -13.41 -10.85
N ARG A 417 13.85 -14.27 -10.70
CA ARG A 417 14.66 -14.83 -11.78
C ARG A 417 14.80 -16.33 -11.57
N ASP A 418 14.46 -17.11 -12.58
CA ASP A 418 14.54 -18.58 -12.54
C ASP A 418 13.87 -19.19 -11.30
N GLY A 419 12.71 -18.65 -10.91
CA GLY A 419 11.94 -19.08 -9.73
C GLY A 419 12.55 -18.70 -8.38
N ARG A 420 13.52 -17.77 -8.36
CA ARG A 420 14.16 -17.26 -7.13
C ARG A 420 14.01 -15.75 -7.03
N THR A 421 13.77 -15.24 -5.84
CA THR A 421 13.77 -13.80 -5.56
C THR A 421 15.14 -13.21 -5.90
N VAL A 422 15.16 -12.10 -6.63
CA VAL A 422 16.38 -11.35 -6.90
C VAL A 422 16.80 -10.63 -5.61
N MET A 423 18.00 -10.95 -5.12
CA MET A 423 18.57 -10.31 -3.93
C MET A 423 19.36 -9.05 -4.33
N PRO A 424 19.27 -7.95 -3.54
CA PRO A 424 20.12 -6.78 -3.76
C PRO A 424 21.61 -7.14 -3.64
N PRO A 425 22.49 -6.61 -4.50
CA PRO A 425 23.91 -6.93 -4.46
C PRO A 425 24.65 -6.17 -3.34
N ILE A 426 25.88 -6.61 -3.05
CA ILE A 426 26.92 -5.77 -2.45
C ILE A 426 27.65 -5.05 -3.57
N VAL A 427 27.33 -3.78 -3.77
CA VAL A 427 27.83 -2.95 -4.88
C VAL A 427 28.77 -1.86 -4.38
N HIS A 428 29.86 -1.61 -5.12
CA HIS A 428 30.74 -0.45 -4.92
C HIS A 428 30.40 0.64 -5.94
N LEU A 429 30.14 1.85 -5.44
CA LEU A 429 29.88 3.04 -6.23
C LEU A 429 31.21 3.79 -6.46
N SER A 430 31.61 3.91 -7.73
CA SER A 430 32.95 4.38 -8.05
C SER A 430 33.09 5.90 -8.19
N THR A 431 32.08 6.68 -8.55
CA THR A 431 32.35 8.08 -9.02
C THR A 431 31.37 9.18 -8.65
N SER A 432 30.17 8.89 -8.10
CA SER A 432 29.13 9.93 -7.93
C SER A 432 29.52 11.09 -7.01
N PHE A 433 30.50 10.93 -6.13
CA PHE A 433 30.75 11.89 -5.04
C PHE A 433 32.18 12.42 -4.95
N TYR A 434 33.13 11.86 -5.71
CA TYR A 434 34.52 12.31 -5.66
C TYR A 434 34.84 13.21 -6.84
N GLU A 435 34.69 12.70 -8.07
CA GLU A 435 35.13 13.43 -9.26
C GLU A 435 34.02 14.23 -9.95
N LEU A 436 32.73 13.88 -9.75
CA LEU A 436 31.58 14.56 -10.37
C LEU A 436 31.78 14.73 -11.90
N ASN A 437 31.52 15.92 -12.45
CA ASN A 437 31.77 16.26 -13.86
C ASN A 437 33.25 16.16 -14.28
N GLY A 438 34.18 16.08 -13.33
CA GLY A 438 35.60 15.80 -13.58
C GLY A 438 35.93 14.32 -13.77
N THR A 439 34.95 13.41 -13.64
CA THR A 439 35.16 11.95 -13.80
C THR A 439 35.81 11.63 -15.14
N THR A 440 36.92 10.90 -15.10
CA THR A 440 37.60 10.33 -16.27
C THR A 440 37.64 8.81 -16.24
N GLU A 441 37.93 8.20 -17.38
CA GLU A 441 38.18 6.77 -17.50
C GLU A 441 39.25 6.28 -16.51
N SER A 442 40.30 7.06 -16.29
CA SER A 442 41.36 6.71 -15.34
C SER A 442 40.87 6.71 -13.89
N ASN A 443 39.96 7.63 -13.52
CA ASN A 443 39.38 7.63 -12.18
C ASN A 443 38.51 6.39 -11.96
N VAL A 444 37.67 6.05 -12.94
CA VAL A 444 36.80 4.87 -12.86
C VAL A 444 37.65 3.59 -12.72
N LEU A 445 38.70 3.45 -13.52
CA LEU A 445 39.56 2.27 -13.47
C LEU A 445 40.38 2.18 -12.17
N SER A 446 40.77 3.30 -11.55
CA SER A 446 41.47 3.25 -10.26
C SER A 446 40.55 2.79 -9.12
N HIS A 447 39.28 3.16 -9.14
CA HIS A 447 38.28 2.59 -8.22
C HIS A 447 38.11 1.10 -8.44
N LEU A 448 38.04 0.64 -9.70
CA LEU A 448 37.93 -0.78 -10.02
C LEU A 448 39.13 -1.59 -9.51
N GLU A 449 40.35 -1.05 -9.63
CA GLU A 449 41.57 -1.67 -9.09
C GLU A 449 41.51 -1.78 -7.56
N ALA A 450 41.08 -0.70 -6.89
CA ALA A 450 41.04 -0.63 -5.43
C ALA A 450 40.04 -1.59 -4.77
N VAL A 451 38.99 -2.00 -5.49
CA VAL A 451 37.95 -2.89 -4.94
C VAL A 451 38.26 -4.38 -5.12
N GLN A 452 39.32 -4.74 -5.84
CA GLN A 452 39.67 -6.13 -6.11
C GLN A 452 39.94 -6.91 -4.81
N GLY A 453 39.28 -8.06 -4.67
CA GLY A 453 39.43 -8.93 -3.50
C GLY A 453 38.67 -8.48 -2.25
N LEU A 454 37.94 -7.36 -2.28
CA LEU A 454 37.16 -6.86 -1.14
C LEU A 454 35.76 -7.49 -0.99
N GLY A 455 35.37 -8.37 -1.93
CA GLY A 455 34.12 -9.12 -1.86
C GLY A 455 32.89 -8.41 -2.43
N PHE A 456 33.08 -7.33 -3.20
CA PHE A 456 32.01 -6.72 -3.98
C PHE A 456 31.53 -7.66 -5.09
N GLU A 457 30.23 -7.62 -5.38
CA GLU A 457 29.60 -8.43 -6.43
C GLU A 457 29.37 -7.63 -7.72
N MET A 458 29.34 -6.30 -7.59
CA MET A 458 28.97 -5.38 -8.65
C MET A 458 29.74 -4.07 -8.53
N PHE A 459 30.12 -3.51 -9.68
CA PHE A 459 30.77 -2.22 -9.80
C PHE A 459 29.83 -1.22 -10.48
N TRP A 460 29.69 -0.04 -9.89
CA TRP A 460 28.69 0.95 -10.29
C TRP A 460 29.34 2.24 -10.79
N LEU A 461 29.21 2.49 -12.10
CA LEU A 461 29.50 3.78 -12.73
C LEU A 461 28.26 4.69 -12.64
N ASP A 462 28.31 5.70 -11.76
CA ASP A 462 27.18 6.59 -11.52
C ASP A 462 27.12 7.75 -12.54
N ALA A 463 26.43 8.85 -12.21
CA ALA A 463 26.21 10.01 -13.05
C ALA A 463 27.52 10.66 -13.53
N TYR A 464 27.40 11.76 -14.28
CA TYR A 464 28.52 12.56 -14.78
C TYR A 464 29.33 11.96 -15.94
N TRP A 465 29.04 10.74 -16.39
CA TRP A 465 29.74 10.09 -17.52
C TRP A 465 29.38 10.68 -18.89
N THR A 466 28.28 11.43 -19.01
CA THR A 466 27.78 11.96 -20.29
C THR A 466 28.55 13.20 -20.76
N ARG A 467 28.60 13.42 -22.07
CA ARG A 467 29.04 14.69 -22.67
C ARG A 467 28.30 15.87 -22.02
N ASP A 468 28.99 16.99 -21.85
CA ASP A 468 28.53 18.21 -21.17
C ASP A 468 28.20 18.05 -19.67
N GLY A 469 28.40 16.85 -19.12
CA GLY A 469 28.26 16.56 -17.69
C GLY A 469 26.81 16.51 -17.20
N PHE A 470 26.61 16.28 -15.92
CA PHE A 470 25.31 16.36 -15.26
C PHE A 470 25.07 17.76 -14.66
N PRO A 471 23.87 18.34 -14.79
CA PRO A 471 22.70 17.82 -15.51
C PRO A 471 22.64 18.21 -17.00
N ALA A 472 23.59 19.03 -17.49
CA ALA A 472 23.50 19.67 -18.80
C ALA A 472 23.50 18.71 -20.01
N GLY A 473 24.07 17.51 -19.84
CA GLY A 473 24.12 16.47 -20.86
C GLY A 473 22.88 15.58 -20.94
N MET A 474 21.90 15.75 -20.03
CA MET A 474 20.68 14.95 -20.03
C MET A 474 19.84 15.28 -21.25
N GLY A 475 19.65 14.30 -22.13
CA GLY A 475 18.99 14.49 -23.42
C GLY A 475 19.89 14.29 -24.65
N HIS A 476 21.19 14.01 -24.45
CA HIS A 476 22.07 13.60 -25.57
C HIS A 476 21.88 12.14 -26.03
N TYR A 477 20.97 11.40 -25.39
CA TYR A 477 20.64 10.03 -25.74
C TYR A 477 20.18 9.91 -27.20
N GLY A 478 20.69 8.92 -27.91
CA GLY A 478 20.28 8.56 -29.27
C GLY A 478 21.38 7.79 -29.99
N PHE A 479 21.39 7.85 -31.33
CA PHE A 479 22.16 6.92 -32.15
C PHE A 479 23.17 7.64 -33.07
N PRO A 480 24.39 7.11 -33.26
CA PRO A 480 24.99 5.98 -32.51
C PRO A 480 25.13 6.29 -31.02
N ILE A 481 25.05 5.27 -30.15
CA ILE A 481 24.98 5.47 -28.68
C ILE A 481 26.22 6.18 -28.13
N GLU A 482 27.36 6.04 -28.81
CA GLU A 482 28.64 6.63 -28.45
C GLU A 482 28.64 8.17 -28.53
N ARG A 483 27.63 8.79 -29.16
CA ARG A 483 27.52 10.26 -29.28
C ARG A 483 27.35 10.96 -27.93
N VAL A 484 26.82 10.24 -26.94
CA VAL A 484 26.63 10.73 -25.58
C VAL A 484 27.92 10.67 -24.76
N GLU A 485 28.96 9.97 -25.24
CA GLU A 485 30.23 9.78 -24.54
C GLU A 485 31.15 11.00 -24.73
N PRO A 486 31.75 11.56 -23.65
CA PRO A 486 32.79 12.58 -23.74
C PRO A 486 34.14 11.93 -24.01
N ARG A 487 34.60 11.94 -25.26
CA ARG A 487 35.87 11.31 -25.69
C ARG A 487 37.13 11.94 -25.10
N ASP A 488 37.03 13.17 -24.62
CA ASP A 488 38.09 13.86 -23.87
C ASP A 488 38.29 13.26 -22.47
N ARG A 489 37.22 12.77 -21.82
CA ARG A 489 37.26 12.13 -20.50
C ARG A 489 37.29 10.61 -20.55
N PHE A 490 36.68 10.03 -21.58
CA PHE A 490 36.62 8.60 -21.86
C PHE A 490 37.19 8.30 -23.25
N PRO A 491 38.52 8.39 -23.43
CA PRO A 491 39.16 8.25 -24.74
C PRO A 491 38.90 6.89 -25.40
N ARG A 492 38.78 5.81 -24.62
CA ARG A 492 38.43 4.47 -25.15
C ARG A 492 36.93 4.18 -25.11
N GLY A 493 36.12 5.12 -24.62
CA GLY A 493 34.66 4.99 -24.48
C GLY A 493 34.23 4.07 -23.35
N ILE A 494 32.91 3.97 -23.14
CA ILE A 494 32.36 3.23 -21.98
C ILE A 494 32.57 1.72 -22.10
N ARG A 495 32.69 1.19 -23.32
CA ARG A 495 32.99 -0.23 -23.57
C ARG A 495 34.29 -0.69 -22.89
N ALA A 496 35.30 0.17 -22.82
CA ALA A 496 36.55 -0.17 -22.12
C ALA A 496 36.37 -0.34 -20.61
N ILE A 497 35.44 0.40 -19.99
CA ILE A 497 35.08 0.23 -18.57
C ILE A 497 34.37 -1.10 -18.38
N ARG A 498 33.35 -1.39 -19.20
CA ARG A 498 32.65 -2.68 -19.19
C ARG A 498 33.64 -3.85 -19.26
N ASP A 499 34.55 -3.83 -20.23
CA ASP A 499 35.49 -4.93 -20.46
C ASP A 499 36.39 -5.14 -19.23
N ALA A 500 36.87 -4.05 -18.61
CA ALA A 500 37.66 -4.11 -17.39
C ALA A 500 36.86 -4.67 -16.20
N VAL A 501 35.61 -4.22 -16.00
CA VAL A 501 34.73 -4.69 -14.92
C VAL A 501 34.48 -6.19 -15.01
N HIS A 502 34.13 -6.69 -16.20
CA HIS A 502 33.92 -8.12 -16.41
C HIS A 502 35.22 -8.93 -16.32
N GLN A 503 36.35 -8.38 -16.79
CA GLN A 503 37.66 -9.04 -16.62
C GLN A 503 38.04 -9.17 -15.14
N ALA A 504 37.62 -8.22 -14.29
CA ALA A 504 37.76 -8.30 -12.83
C ALA A 504 36.76 -9.26 -12.17
N GLY A 505 35.83 -9.85 -12.93
CA GLY A 505 34.84 -10.80 -12.44
C GLY A 505 33.65 -10.17 -11.69
N LEU A 506 33.46 -8.86 -11.83
CA LEU A 506 32.35 -8.12 -11.22
C LEU A 506 31.19 -7.95 -12.20
N LYS A 507 29.97 -7.85 -11.68
CA LYS A 507 28.81 -7.37 -12.45
C LYS A 507 28.90 -5.87 -12.71
N TYR A 508 28.27 -5.38 -13.76
CA TYR A 508 28.31 -3.97 -14.12
C TYR A 508 26.96 -3.27 -13.95
N LEU A 509 26.94 -2.20 -13.14
CA LEU A 509 25.82 -1.27 -12.96
C LEU A 509 26.16 0.08 -13.59
N MET A 510 25.22 0.66 -14.32
CA MET A 510 25.40 2.00 -14.90
C MET A 510 24.15 2.88 -14.77
N TRP A 511 24.38 4.16 -14.47
CA TRP A 511 23.37 5.20 -14.26
C TRP A 511 22.88 5.85 -15.55
N PHE A 512 21.56 6.10 -15.61
CA PHE A 512 20.87 6.90 -16.62
C PHE A 512 19.71 7.70 -15.99
N GLU A 513 19.43 8.89 -16.52
CA GLU A 513 18.20 9.66 -16.25
C GLU A 513 17.48 9.95 -17.58
N PRO A 514 16.66 9.01 -18.10
CA PRO A 514 16.01 9.14 -19.41
C PRO A 514 14.87 10.15 -19.43
N GLU A 515 14.37 10.53 -18.26
CA GLU A 515 13.14 11.30 -18.11
C GLU A 515 13.38 12.82 -18.17
N ARG A 516 14.61 13.31 -17.91
CA ARG A 516 14.98 14.73 -18.02
C ARG A 516 15.59 15.03 -19.38
N VAL A 517 15.19 16.16 -19.96
CA VAL A 517 15.84 16.75 -21.14
C VAL A 517 16.30 18.17 -20.83
N HIS A 518 17.58 18.44 -21.08
CA HIS A 518 18.21 19.74 -20.94
C HIS A 518 18.26 20.44 -22.31
N PRO A 519 18.11 21.78 -22.38
CA PRO A 519 18.16 22.53 -23.63
C PRO A 519 19.49 22.36 -24.36
N GLY A 520 19.45 22.36 -25.70
CA GLY A 520 20.63 22.27 -26.56
C GLY A 520 21.15 20.85 -26.76
N THR A 521 20.55 19.84 -26.12
CA THR A 521 20.93 18.44 -26.29
C THR A 521 20.34 17.81 -27.56
N ALA A 522 20.87 16.66 -27.96
CA ALA A 522 20.48 16.00 -29.21
C ALA A 522 18.96 15.77 -29.34
N ILE A 523 18.27 15.35 -28.25
CA ILE A 523 16.81 15.20 -28.26
C ILE A 523 16.11 16.53 -28.59
N THR A 524 16.54 17.65 -28.02
CA THR A 524 15.91 18.96 -28.30
C THR A 524 16.11 19.44 -29.73
N GLN A 525 17.17 18.99 -30.41
CA GLN A 525 17.47 19.38 -31.78
C GLN A 525 16.81 18.45 -32.82
N GLU A 526 16.82 17.14 -32.54
CA GLU A 526 16.37 16.10 -33.48
C GLU A 526 14.90 15.73 -33.28
N HIS A 527 14.44 15.78 -32.03
CA HIS A 527 13.11 15.33 -31.60
C HIS A 527 12.48 16.29 -30.56
N PRO A 528 12.34 17.59 -30.86
CA PRO A 528 11.70 18.53 -29.93
C PRO A 528 10.27 18.12 -29.57
N GLU A 529 9.57 17.38 -30.44
CA GLU A 529 8.23 16.84 -30.20
C GLU A 529 8.19 15.76 -29.10
N TYR A 530 9.33 15.22 -28.68
CA TYR A 530 9.42 14.26 -27.58
C TYR A 530 9.54 14.94 -26.21
N VAL A 531 9.56 16.28 -26.13
CA VAL A 531 9.79 17.01 -24.87
C VAL A 531 8.56 17.83 -24.49
N ILE A 532 8.08 17.65 -23.26
CA ILE A 532 7.10 18.55 -22.65
C ILE A 532 7.91 19.70 -22.04
N SER A 533 7.92 20.86 -22.71
CA SER A 533 8.70 22.04 -22.28
C SER A 533 7.77 23.25 -22.12
N PRO A 534 7.30 23.55 -20.89
CA PRO A 534 6.42 24.69 -20.64
C PRO A 534 7.03 26.05 -21.01
N ALA A 535 8.35 26.19 -20.86
CA ALA A 535 9.09 27.40 -21.22
C ALA A 535 9.37 27.53 -22.73
N GLY A 536 9.21 26.44 -23.50
CA GLY A 536 9.51 26.42 -24.93
C GLY A 536 11.00 26.51 -25.28
N ASP A 537 11.90 26.38 -24.30
CA ASP A 537 13.36 26.46 -24.49
C ASP A 537 14.02 25.08 -24.71
N GLY A 538 13.23 24.01 -24.65
CA GLY A 538 13.71 22.63 -24.76
C GLY A 538 14.09 21.99 -23.42
N SER A 539 14.11 22.74 -22.32
CA SER A 539 14.18 22.20 -20.98
C SER A 539 12.85 21.52 -20.63
N GLY A 540 12.88 20.23 -20.27
CA GLY A 540 11.64 19.59 -19.87
C GLY A 540 11.66 18.10 -19.59
N LEU A 541 10.44 17.56 -19.54
CA LEU A 541 10.15 16.15 -19.29
C LEU A 541 10.08 15.39 -20.62
N PHE A 542 10.83 14.30 -20.74
CA PHE A 542 10.72 13.40 -21.88
C PHE A 542 9.34 12.73 -21.91
N ASN A 543 8.61 12.85 -23.02
CA ASN A 543 7.21 12.48 -23.11
C ASN A 543 7.02 10.96 -23.28
N LEU A 544 7.14 10.20 -22.19
CA LEU A 544 6.86 8.75 -22.20
C LEU A 544 5.40 8.40 -22.56
N GLY A 545 4.49 9.38 -22.50
CA GLY A 545 3.11 9.22 -22.96
C GLY A 545 2.93 9.23 -24.47
N LEU A 546 3.94 9.71 -25.23
CA LEU A 546 3.96 9.65 -26.69
C LEU A 546 4.59 8.31 -27.13
N PRO A 547 3.86 7.42 -27.84
CA PRO A 547 4.37 6.10 -28.21
C PRO A 547 5.72 6.11 -28.93
N ALA A 548 5.92 7.05 -29.88
CA ALA A 548 7.17 7.18 -30.62
C ALA A 548 8.36 7.56 -29.73
N ALA A 549 8.16 8.48 -28.77
CA ALA A 549 9.19 8.86 -27.80
C ALA A 549 9.53 7.70 -26.86
N ARG A 550 8.53 7.02 -26.30
CA ARG A 550 8.72 5.82 -25.48
C ARG A 550 9.50 4.74 -26.22
N GLU A 551 9.13 4.44 -27.46
CA GLU A 551 9.80 3.44 -28.30
C GLU A 551 11.24 3.83 -28.62
N PHE A 552 11.51 5.11 -28.90
CA PHE A 552 12.86 5.63 -29.08
C PHE A 552 13.71 5.39 -27.83
N MET A 553 13.20 5.76 -26.64
CA MET A 553 13.94 5.60 -25.39
C MET A 553 14.12 4.13 -25.00
N THR A 554 13.09 3.30 -25.18
CA THR A 554 13.16 1.86 -24.97
C THR A 554 14.23 1.24 -25.86
N ARG A 555 14.29 1.62 -27.14
CA ARG A 555 15.33 1.17 -28.07
C ARG A 555 16.72 1.63 -27.63
N TYR A 556 16.84 2.87 -27.15
CA TYR A 556 18.11 3.37 -26.64
C TYR A 556 18.58 2.56 -25.41
N LEU A 557 17.73 2.40 -24.41
CA LEU A 557 18.03 1.64 -23.19
C LEU A 557 18.35 0.18 -23.48
N THR A 558 17.59 -0.47 -24.35
CA THR A 558 17.88 -1.86 -24.76
C THR A 558 19.19 -1.98 -25.54
N THR A 559 19.58 -0.95 -26.31
CA THR A 559 20.86 -0.94 -27.02
C THR A 559 22.02 -0.76 -26.04
N VAL A 560 21.94 0.19 -25.10
CA VAL A 560 23.02 0.40 -24.12
C VAL A 560 23.19 -0.80 -23.18
N VAL A 561 22.11 -1.48 -22.78
CA VAL A 561 22.19 -2.71 -21.98
C VAL A 561 23.05 -3.77 -22.67
N LYS A 562 22.87 -3.98 -23.98
CA LYS A 562 23.67 -4.94 -24.76
C LYS A 562 25.08 -4.46 -25.04
N GLU A 563 25.20 -3.24 -25.54
CA GLU A 563 26.48 -2.72 -26.04
C GLU A 563 27.45 -2.38 -24.90
N TYR A 564 26.93 -1.90 -23.75
CA TYR A 564 27.70 -1.71 -22.52
C TYR A 564 27.63 -2.91 -21.57
N GLY A 565 26.90 -3.98 -21.91
CA GLY A 565 26.89 -5.24 -21.16
C GLY A 565 26.47 -5.07 -19.71
N LEU A 566 25.32 -4.43 -19.48
CA LEU A 566 24.84 -4.09 -18.13
C LEU A 566 24.18 -5.31 -17.47
N ASP A 567 24.55 -5.59 -16.22
CA ASP A 567 23.82 -6.50 -15.34
C ASP A 567 22.75 -5.77 -14.52
N CYS A 568 22.97 -4.48 -14.29
CA CYS A 568 22.03 -3.61 -13.59
C CYS A 568 21.93 -2.25 -14.29
N LEU A 569 20.70 -1.84 -14.61
CA LEU A 569 20.39 -0.54 -15.17
C LEU A 569 19.81 0.35 -14.06
N ARG A 570 20.52 1.40 -13.69
CA ARG A 570 19.99 2.40 -12.76
C ARG A 570 19.24 3.47 -13.53
N ILE A 571 17.95 3.61 -13.23
CA ILE A 571 17.08 4.64 -13.78
C ILE A 571 16.79 5.64 -12.67
N ASP A 572 17.43 6.80 -12.77
CA ASP A 572 17.22 7.92 -11.87
C ASP A 572 16.23 8.92 -12.47
N PHE A 573 15.67 9.76 -11.61
CA PHE A 573 14.75 10.81 -12.02
C PHE A 573 14.82 11.97 -11.04
N ASN A 574 15.34 13.11 -11.48
CA ASN A 574 15.74 14.20 -10.58
C ASN A 574 14.98 15.53 -10.81
N ILE A 575 13.89 15.54 -11.60
CA ILE A 575 12.98 16.70 -11.78
C ILE A 575 11.56 16.34 -11.34
N ASP A 576 10.80 17.28 -10.83
CA ASP A 576 9.40 17.03 -10.47
C ASP A 576 8.52 16.99 -11.73
N PRO A 577 7.78 15.89 -12.00
CA PRO A 577 6.98 15.77 -13.22
C PRO A 577 5.67 16.56 -13.19
N LEU A 578 5.11 16.84 -12.01
CA LEU A 578 3.77 17.43 -11.90
C LEU A 578 3.58 18.74 -12.69
N PRO A 579 4.51 19.72 -12.64
CA PRO A 579 4.36 20.96 -13.41
C PRO A 579 4.23 20.73 -14.93
N PHE A 580 4.83 19.66 -15.45
CA PHE A 580 4.73 19.30 -16.87
C PHE A 580 3.36 18.69 -17.19
N TRP A 581 2.81 17.88 -16.30
CA TRP A 581 1.45 17.34 -16.47
C TRP A 581 0.38 18.41 -16.29
N GLU A 582 0.57 19.35 -15.37
CA GLU A 582 -0.30 20.52 -15.20
C GLU A 582 -0.28 21.43 -16.42
N PHE A 583 0.88 21.61 -17.05
CA PHE A 583 0.99 22.28 -18.34
C PHE A 583 0.16 21.58 -19.42
N LEU A 584 0.21 20.25 -19.52
CA LEU A 584 -0.65 19.50 -20.44
C LEU A 584 -2.14 19.62 -20.10
N ASN A 585 -2.51 19.64 -18.81
CA ASN A 585 -3.89 19.87 -18.38
C ASN A 585 -4.40 21.25 -18.82
N GLN A 586 -3.55 22.28 -18.83
CA GLN A 586 -3.91 23.61 -19.31
C GLN A 586 -4.11 23.64 -20.84
N GLN A 587 -3.38 22.80 -21.58
CA GLN A 587 -3.52 22.68 -23.04
C GLN A 587 -4.79 21.92 -23.45
N ASP A 588 -5.24 20.95 -22.65
CA ASP A 588 -6.49 20.22 -22.87
C ASP A 588 -7.33 20.11 -21.58
N PRO A 589 -8.04 21.20 -21.18
CA PRO A 589 -8.83 21.22 -19.94
C PRO A 589 -10.00 20.24 -19.91
N ALA A 590 -10.38 19.66 -21.05
CA ALA A 590 -11.41 18.62 -21.13
C ALA A 590 -10.87 17.24 -20.75
N ARG A 591 -9.54 17.10 -20.60
CA ARG A 591 -8.86 15.81 -20.41
C ARG A 591 -7.84 15.83 -19.27
N VAL A 592 -8.18 16.51 -18.18
CA VAL A 592 -7.31 16.64 -17.00
C VAL A 592 -6.92 15.27 -16.46
N GLY A 593 -5.62 15.07 -16.27
CA GLY A 593 -5.01 13.82 -15.78
C GLY A 593 -4.54 12.87 -16.89
N ILE A 594 -4.93 13.06 -18.16
CA ILE A 594 -4.52 12.15 -19.23
C ILE A 594 -3.00 12.15 -19.47
N GLY A 595 -2.36 13.32 -19.35
CA GLY A 595 -0.91 13.46 -19.55
C GLY A 595 -0.10 12.64 -18.56
N GLU A 596 -0.49 12.70 -17.28
CA GLU A 596 0.09 11.87 -16.22
C GLU A 596 -0.15 10.38 -16.47
N ILE A 597 -1.39 9.98 -16.74
CA ILE A 597 -1.74 8.57 -16.99
C ILE A 597 -0.88 7.99 -18.11
N ARG A 598 -0.79 8.68 -19.24
CA ARG A 598 -0.01 8.20 -20.40
C ARG A 598 1.47 8.15 -20.09
N TYR A 599 2.01 9.13 -19.36
CA TYR A 599 3.39 9.10 -18.91
C TYR A 599 3.69 7.86 -18.06
N ILE A 600 2.85 7.59 -17.05
CA ILE A 600 3.04 6.49 -16.11
C ILE A 600 2.86 5.13 -16.80
N GLU A 601 1.86 4.96 -17.66
CA GLU A 601 1.71 3.77 -18.51
C GLU A 601 2.93 3.58 -19.42
N GLY A 602 3.46 4.67 -19.98
CA GLY A 602 4.65 4.67 -20.81
C GLY A 602 5.92 4.27 -20.05
N LEU A 603 6.09 4.74 -18.82
CA LEU A 603 7.17 4.38 -17.91
C LEU A 603 7.16 2.88 -17.61
N TYR A 604 6.01 2.36 -17.16
CA TYR A 604 5.88 0.93 -16.86
C TYR A 604 6.16 0.08 -18.09
N ARG A 605 5.58 0.44 -19.24
CA ARG A 605 5.82 -0.29 -20.48
C ARG A 605 7.28 -0.25 -20.92
N MET A 606 7.95 0.90 -20.80
CA MET A 606 9.39 1.01 -21.12
C MET A 606 10.21 0.05 -20.25
N TRP A 607 9.95 -0.02 -18.95
CA TRP A 607 10.67 -0.93 -18.04
C TRP A 607 10.35 -2.39 -18.34
N ASP A 608 9.08 -2.72 -18.57
CA ASP A 608 8.62 -4.07 -18.91
C ASP A 608 9.26 -4.54 -20.23
N ASP A 609 9.31 -3.68 -21.26
CA ASP A 609 9.93 -3.98 -22.55
C ASP A 609 11.46 -4.18 -22.42
N VAL A 610 12.14 -3.39 -21.58
CA VAL A 610 13.59 -3.55 -21.29
C VAL A 610 13.87 -4.87 -20.57
N LEU A 611 13.09 -5.22 -19.55
CA LEU A 611 13.23 -6.47 -18.80
C LEU A 611 12.88 -7.70 -19.67
N ALA A 612 11.89 -7.58 -20.54
CA ALA A 612 11.54 -8.64 -21.50
C ALA A 612 12.68 -8.87 -22.50
N ALA A 613 13.36 -7.81 -22.96
CA ALA A 613 14.52 -7.94 -23.83
C ALA A 613 15.74 -8.56 -23.11
N TYR A 614 15.90 -8.29 -21.82
CA TYR A 614 17.02 -8.81 -21.02
C TYR A 614 16.55 -9.35 -19.65
N PRO A 615 16.07 -10.61 -19.58
CA PRO A 615 15.58 -11.20 -18.33
C PRO A 615 16.64 -11.33 -17.21
N HIS A 616 17.93 -11.24 -17.57
CA HIS A 616 19.04 -11.22 -16.63
C HIS A 616 19.36 -9.83 -16.06
N LEU A 617 18.71 -8.77 -16.55
CA LEU A 617 18.93 -7.41 -16.09
C LEU A 617 18.20 -7.19 -14.76
N LEU A 618 18.83 -6.44 -13.85
CA LEU A 618 18.18 -5.81 -12.71
C LEU A 618 17.93 -4.33 -13.05
N ILE A 619 16.75 -3.79 -12.72
CA ILE A 619 16.56 -2.33 -12.67
C ILE A 619 16.77 -1.87 -11.23
N ASP A 620 17.68 -0.90 -11.06
CA ASP A 620 17.77 -0.09 -9.85
C ASP A 620 16.93 1.18 -10.04
N ASN A 621 15.89 1.32 -9.22
CA ASN A 621 14.99 2.47 -9.29
C ASN A 621 15.45 3.56 -8.32
N CYS A 622 15.73 4.72 -8.89
CA CYS A 622 16.06 5.94 -8.16
C CYS A 622 15.21 7.11 -8.65
N ALA A 623 14.96 8.03 -7.73
CA ALA A 623 14.23 9.25 -7.97
C ALA A 623 14.73 10.30 -6.96
N SER A 624 15.95 10.81 -7.13
CA SER A 624 16.66 11.56 -6.08
C SER A 624 16.62 10.82 -4.73
N GLY A 625 17.06 9.56 -4.77
CA GLY A 625 16.79 8.59 -3.72
C GLY A 625 15.41 7.96 -3.85
N GLY A 626 14.67 7.94 -2.73
CA GLY A 626 13.47 7.12 -2.59
C GLY A 626 12.15 7.76 -3.01
N ARG A 627 12.13 8.83 -3.81
CA ARG A 627 10.88 9.57 -4.12
C ARG A 627 9.91 8.82 -5.04
N ARG A 628 10.29 7.63 -5.52
CA ARG A 628 9.47 6.78 -6.39
C ARG A 628 9.53 5.30 -5.98
N ILE A 629 9.34 4.99 -4.70
CA ILE A 629 9.22 3.62 -4.16
C ILE A 629 7.76 3.32 -3.84
N ASP A 630 7.11 2.60 -4.73
CA ASP A 630 5.69 2.22 -4.68
C ASP A 630 5.50 0.76 -5.12
N LEU A 631 4.27 0.24 -5.06
CA LEU A 631 4.01 -1.17 -5.39
C LEU A 631 4.38 -1.54 -6.84
N GLU A 632 4.23 -0.63 -7.80
CA GLU A 632 4.50 -0.90 -9.23
C GLU A 632 5.99 -0.94 -9.54
N THR A 633 6.75 -0.01 -8.94
CA THR A 633 8.21 -0.03 -9.02
C THR A 633 8.81 -1.22 -8.30
N CYS A 634 8.26 -1.60 -7.14
CA CYS A 634 8.70 -2.79 -6.40
C CYS A 634 8.47 -4.09 -7.18
N ALA A 635 7.58 -4.10 -8.18
CA ALA A 635 7.36 -5.26 -9.04
C ALA A 635 8.39 -5.39 -10.19
N ARG A 636 9.09 -4.30 -10.52
CA ARG A 636 9.97 -4.20 -11.68
C ARG A 636 11.43 -3.95 -11.33
N SER A 637 11.70 -3.53 -10.10
CA SER A 637 13.00 -3.00 -9.69
C SER A 637 13.31 -3.29 -8.23
N LEU A 638 14.55 -3.07 -7.84
CA LEU A 638 14.96 -2.95 -6.45
C LEU A 638 15.45 -1.52 -6.21
N PRO A 639 15.07 -0.86 -5.11
CA PRO A 639 15.65 0.43 -4.76
C PRO A 639 17.01 0.21 -4.09
N LEU A 640 18.10 0.38 -4.84
CA LEU A 640 19.45 0.31 -4.27
C LEU A 640 19.84 1.61 -3.55
N TRP A 641 19.11 2.69 -3.79
CA TRP A 641 19.31 3.98 -3.16
C TRP A 641 18.00 4.59 -2.68
N ARG A 642 17.62 4.31 -1.43
CA ARG A 642 16.30 4.72 -0.89
C ARG A 642 16.23 6.14 -0.30
N SER A 643 17.34 6.89 -0.27
CA SER A 643 17.35 8.31 0.13
C SER A 643 18.69 8.97 -0.24
N ASP A 644 18.62 10.19 -0.79
CA ASP A 644 19.81 11.06 -0.97
C ASP A 644 20.24 11.77 0.32
N ASN A 645 19.50 11.62 1.43
CA ASN A 645 19.91 12.25 2.68
C ASN A 645 21.22 11.68 3.24
N THR A 646 21.69 10.54 2.74
CA THR A 646 23.04 10.02 3.03
C THR A 646 24.13 10.62 2.13
N CYS A 647 23.77 11.49 1.18
CA CYS A 647 24.70 12.19 0.28
C CYS A 647 25.26 13.50 0.87
N ASP A 648 24.68 14.10 1.92
CA ASP A 648 25.13 15.37 2.55
C ASP A 648 26.51 15.28 3.28
N MET A 649 27.20 14.19 3.01
CA MET A 649 28.32 13.59 3.70
C MET A 649 29.63 13.69 2.90
N VAL A 650 29.56 14.21 1.67
CA VAL A 650 30.67 14.37 0.70
C VAL A 650 31.91 15.09 1.30
N GLY A 651 31.76 15.82 2.40
CA GLY A 651 32.85 16.54 3.05
C GLY A 651 33.80 15.72 3.93
N SER A 652 33.69 14.39 3.99
CA SER A 652 34.50 13.53 4.88
C SER A 652 34.46 13.96 6.37
N ASP A 653 33.37 14.59 6.80
CA ASP A 653 33.18 15.07 8.17
C ASP A 653 32.77 13.89 9.07
N PRO A 654 33.61 13.46 10.04
CA PRO A 654 33.32 12.30 10.89
C PRO A 654 31.99 12.43 11.66
N GLY A 655 31.61 13.65 12.06
CA GLY A 655 30.36 13.90 12.76
C GLY A 655 29.15 13.67 11.86
N ARG A 656 29.26 14.06 10.60
CA ARG A 656 28.25 13.73 9.59
C ARG A 656 28.22 12.23 9.35
N ILE A 657 29.38 11.58 9.13
CA ILE A 657 29.52 10.11 8.89
C ILE A 657 28.81 9.29 9.96
N ALA A 658 28.97 9.65 11.23
CA ALA A 658 28.25 9.01 12.33
C ALA A 658 26.72 9.13 12.22
N HIS A 659 26.19 10.26 11.71
CA HIS A 659 24.76 10.44 11.49
C HIS A 659 24.21 9.55 10.37
N ALA A 660 24.99 9.20 9.34
CA ALA A 660 24.54 8.27 8.30
C ALA A 660 24.14 6.90 8.86
N ALA A 661 24.84 6.40 9.88
CA ALA A 661 24.42 5.17 10.57
C ALA A 661 23.02 5.29 11.18
N ILE A 662 22.73 6.40 11.87
CA ILE A 662 21.44 6.61 12.54
C ILE A 662 20.33 6.78 11.50
N LYS A 663 20.57 7.58 10.45
CA LYS A 663 19.66 7.74 9.30
C LYS A 663 19.35 6.37 8.67
N ASN A 664 20.37 5.53 8.45
CA ASN A 664 20.21 4.18 7.88
C ASN A 664 19.39 3.24 8.76
N GLN A 665 19.63 3.25 10.07
CA GLN A 665 18.84 2.46 11.03
C GLN A 665 17.38 2.91 11.08
N LEU A 666 17.13 4.22 11.09
CA LEU A 666 15.78 4.80 11.06
C LEU A 666 15.02 4.40 9.80
N MET A 667 15.66 4.56 8.63
CA MET A 667 15.08 4.15 7.36
C MET A 667 14.80 2.65 7.31
N SER A 668 15.72 1.82 7.83
CA SER A 668 15.51 0.36 7.92
C SER A 668 14.34 0.02 8.84
N GLN A 669 14.20 0.68 9.99
CA GLN A 669 13.11 0.44 10.95
C GLN A 669 11.72 0.73 10.35
N GLY A 670 11.63 1.76 9.49
CA GLY A 670 10.39 2.12 8.82
C GLY A 670 10.14 1.31 7.55
N LEU A 671 10.99 1.46 6.54
CA LEU A 671 10.75 0.93 5.21
C LEU A 671 10.69 -0.61 5.19
N ASN A 672 11.48 -1.30 6.03
CA ASN A 672 11.44 -2.77 6.12
C ASN A 672 10.16 -3.32 6.77
N ARG A 673 9.18 -2.48 7.15
CA ARG A 673 7.82 -2.94 7.48
C ARG A 673 7.07 -3.37 6.22
N TYR A 674 7.38 -2.77 5.07
CA TYR A 674 6.64 -2.95 3.82
C TYR A 674 7.51 -3.47 2.67
N VAL A 675 8.69 -2.88 2.46
CA VAL A 675 9.59 -3.22 1.36
C VAL A 675 10.69 -4.16 1.89
N PRO A 676 10.64 -5.46 1.57
CA PRO A 676 11.55 -6.44 2.18
C PRO A 676 12.99 -6.36 1.66
N LEU A 677 13.19 -5.80 0.47
CA LEU A 677 14.49 -5.72 -0.20
C LEU A 677 14.72 -4.29 -0.69
N SER A 678 15.68 -3.62 -0.06
CA SER A 678 16.19 -2.30 -0.43
C SER A 678 17.64 -2.16 0.06
N THR A 679 18.39 -1.25 -0.53
CA THR A 679 19.69 -0.80 0.02
C THR A 679 19.71 0.71 0.20
N VAL A 680 20.81 1.21 0.74
CA VAL A 680 21.04 2.62 1.01
C VAL A 680 22.52 2.92 0.84
N GLY A 681 22.85 4.20 0.66
CA GLY A 681 24.22 4.68 0.70
C GLY A 681 24.89 4.38 2.04
N GLN A 682 25.79 3.41 2.00
CA GLN A 682 26.64 3.08 3.13
C GLN A 682 27.96 3.83 2.97
N MET A 683 28.17 4.78 3.89
CA MET A 683 29.40 5.55 4.05
C MET A 683 30.09 5.12 5.36
N GLY A 684 31.41 5.06 5.32
CA GLY A 684 32.37 4.72 6.36
C GLY A 684 32.76 3.24 6.41
N THR A 685 33.94 2.95 6.94
CA THR A 685 34.52 1.59 6.97
C THR A 685 34.48 0.94 8.36
N THR A 686 33.94 1.62 9.38
CA THR A 686 33.88 1.02 10.72
C THR A 686 32.83 -0.10 10.79
N PRO A 687 33.02 -1.12 11.65
CA PRO A 687 32.03 -2.17 11.82
C PRO A 687 30.62 -1.68 12.20
N TYR A 688 30.50 -0.53 12.88
CA TYR A 688 29.21 0.06 13.23
C TYR A 688 28.51 0.68 12.02
N LEU A 689 29.25 1.44 11.20
CA LEU A 689 28.73 2.10 10.00
C LEU A 689 28.29 1.06 8.96
N PHE A 690 29.13 0.06 8.74
CA PHE A 690 28.84 -1.07 7.85
C PHE A 690 27.54 -1.78 8.26
N ARG A 691 27.42 -2.21 9.53
CA ARG A 691 26.22 -2.90 10.03
C ARG A 691 24.96 -2.05 10.00
N SER A 692 25.10 -0.73 10.11
CA SER A 692 23.97 0.19 10.07
C SER A 692 23.40 0.36 8.67
N GLY A 693 24.24 0.30 7.63
CA GLY A 693 23.83 0.37 6.23
C GLY A 693 23.46 -0.99 5.60
N PHE A 694 23.79 -2.10 6.26
CA PHE A 694 23.54 -3.44 5.75
C PHE A 694 22.06 -3.83 5.84
N ASN A 695 21.47 -4.26 4.73
CA ASN A 695 20.07 -4.72 4.66
C ASN A 695 19.96 -5.99 3.79
N GLY A 696 19.14 -5.98 2.72
CA GLY A 696 19.09 -7.09 1.76
C GLY A 696 20.34 -7.20 0.87
N GLY A 697 21.12 -6.12 0.81
CA GLY A 697 22.43 -5.96 0.17
C GLY A 697 23.07 -4.67 0.70
N MET A 698 23.98 -4.06 -0.07
CA MET A 698 24.63 -2.81 0.34
C MET A 698 25.12 -2.01 -0.86
N ALA A 699 24.83 -0.70 -0.88
CA ALA A 699 25.43 0.25 -1.80
C ALA A 699 26.55 1.01 -1.10
N PHE A 700 27.78 0.55 -1.30
CA PHE A 700 28.96 1.07 -0.63
C PHE A 700 29.54 2.24 -1.44
N ALA A 701 29.69 3.40 -0.80
CA ALA A 701 30.08 4.64 -1.48
C ALA A 701 31.27 5.32 -0.80
N GLU A 702 32.16 4.56 -0.15
CA GLU A 702 33.46 5.04 0.32
C GLU A 702 34.57 4.80 -0.71
N ASP A 703 35.51 5.73 -0.75
CA ASP A 703 36.68 5.64 -1.61
C ASP A 703 37.60 4.56 -1.05
N CYS A 704 37.79 3.50 -1.83
CA CYS A 704 38.63 2.37 -1.45
C CYS A 704 40.08 2.54 -1.90
N ARG A 705 40.41 3.61 -2.63
CA ARG A 705 41.78 3.89 -3.08
C ARG A 705 42.66 4.22 -1.89
N GLY A 706 43.97 4.05 -2.07
CA GLY A 706 44.96 4.38 -1.05
C GLY A 706 44.86 5.84 -0.62
N ALA A 707 45.20 6.14 0.65
CA ALA A 707 45.20 7.51 1.17
C ALA A 707 46.22 8.44 0.47
N ASP A 708 47.14 7.85 -0.31
CA ASP A 708 48.12 8.49 -1.16
C ASP A 708 47.66 8.68 -2.61
N PHE A 709 46.44 8.23 -2.96
CA PHE A 709 45.85 8.48 -4.27
C PHE A 709 45.56 10.00 -4.43
N PRO A 710 46.02 10.62 -5.51
CA PRO A 710 46.07 12.09 -5.67
C PRO A 710 44.71 12.76 -5.84
#